data_AF-A0A1Z5L074-F1
#
_entry.id   AF-A0A1Z5L074-F1
#
_cell.length_a   1.000
_cell.length_b   1.000
_cell.length_c   1.000
_cell.angle_alpha   90.00
_cell.angle_beta   90.00
_cell.angle_gamma   90.00
#
_symmetry.space_group_name_H-M   'P 1'
#
loop_
_entity.id
_entity.type
_entity.pdbx_description
1 polymer ?
#
loop_
_entity_poly.entity_id
_entity_poly.type
_entity_poly.pdbx_seq_one_letter_code
_entity_poly.pdbx_strand_id
1 'polypeptide(L)'
;MHVVFAELGHEVAGAFYGHIQTVVNAWLLLEGHTIGIGDTIADKQTFIDIKNAIEKAKRDVIDVIEKAHNDELEPSPGNTLRQTFENQVNRILNDARDKTGASAQKSLSEFNNFKAMVVSGAKGSKINISQVIACVGQQNVEGKRIPFGFRKRTLPHFIKDDYGPESRGFVENSYLAGLTPSEFFFHAMGGREGLIDTAVKTAETGYIQRRLIKAMESVMIAYDGTVRNSNSQVIQLRYGEDGLDGSCVEFQSMPTLKPSNKAFEKKFRFDACNERYLRKLFTEDVVRELMGSATAVSELEKEWERLRKDREILRSIFPTGDSKVVLPCNLQRMLWNAQKIFRVNLRAPTDLSPLRVIQGVEELVKKLVIVPGEDHLSIQANENATFLFRSLLRATLCSKRVAEEFRLSTEAFEWLLGEIETRFHQSQGQPGEMVGALAAQSLGEPATQMTLNTFHYAGVSAKNVTLGVPRLKEIINISKRPKTPSLTVFLMGAAARDAEKAKDVLCRLEHTTLRKVTANTAIYYDPDPQNTVVAEDQEFVNVYYEMPDFDPTRISPWLLRIELDRKRMTDKKLTMEQIAEKINAGFGDDLNCIFNDDNAEKLVLRIRIMNSEDSKFQDEEEQVDKMEDDVFLRCIEANMLSDMTLQGIEAITKVYMHLPTTDNKKRILLLGIEAVRKAVEKE
;
A
#
# COMPACT_ATOMS: atom_id res chain seq x y z
N MET A 1 9.68 29.64 3.61
CA MET A 1 9.65 29.84 2.15
C MET A 1 8.24 29.83 1.61
N HIS A 2 7.53 28.69 1.58
CA HIS A 2 6.18 28.58 1.01
C HIS A 2 5.21 29.69 1.46
N VAL A 3 5.09 29.94 2.76
CA VAL A 3 4.22 31.01 3.30
C VAL A 3 4.61 32.41 2.79
N VAL A 4 5.91 32.70 2.69
CA VAL A 4 6.41 34.01 2.23
C VAL A 4 6.07 34.21 0.75
N PHE A 5 6.25 33.16 -0.06
CA PHE A 5 5.91 33.18 -1.48
C PHE A 5 4.41 33.41 -1.71
N ALA A 6 3.57 32.66 -0.98
CA ALA A 6 2.13 32.77 -1.10
C ALA A 6 1.60 34.15 -0.65
N GLU A 7 2.09 34.69 0.47
CA GLU A 7 1.57 35.94 1.03
C GLU A 7 2.17 37.19 0.38
N LEU A 8 3.50 37.24 0.21
CA LEU A 8 4.26 38.44 -0.19
C LEU A 8 4.79 38.38 -1.63
N GLY A 9 4.59 37.27 -2.34
CA GLY A 9 5.01 37.09 -3.72
C GLY A 9 6.46 36.63 -3.89
N HIS A 10 6.84 36.44 -5.15
CA HIS A 10 8.11 35.81 -5.54
C HIS A 10 9.33 36.71 -5.29
N GLU A 11 9.22 38.02 -5.48
CA GLU A 11 10.32 38.97 -5.28
C GLU A 11 10.78 39.01 -3.82
N VAL A 12 9.82 39.16 -2.90
CA VAL A 12 10.11 39.20 -1.45
C VAL A 12 10.61 37.85 -0.97
N ALA A 13 10.07 36.73 -1.49
CA ALA A 13 10.57 35.40 -1.19
C ALA A 13 12.03 35.21 -1.68
N GLY A 14 12.36 35.73 -2.86
CA GLY A 14 13.73 35.73 -3.39
C GLY A 14 14.70 36.54 -2.54
N ALA A 15 14.31 37.77 -2.16
CA ALA A 15 15.10 38.61 -1.26
C ALA A 15 15.28 37.96 0.12
N PHE A 16 14.21 37.36 0.67
CA PHE A 16 14.25 36.65 1.96
C PHE A 16 15.26 35.50 1.95
N TYR A 17 15.33 34.74 0.86
CA TYR A 17 16.33 33.68 0.69
C TYR A 17 17.76 34.26 0.73
N GLY A 18 18.01 35.33 -0.03
CA GLY A 18 19.31 36.02 -0.06
C GLY A 18 19.71 36.63 1.30
N HIS A 19 18.76 37.22 2.02
CA HIS A 19 19.01 37.79 3.36
C HIS A 19 19.38 36.70 4.37
N ILE A 20 18.64 35.58 4.40
CA ILE A 20 18.97 34.44 5.26
C ILE A 20 20.37 33.92 4.92
N GLN A 21 20.65 33.66 3.66
CA GLN A 21 21.94 33.14 3.24
C GLN A 21 23.08 34.08 3.64
N THR A 22 22.94 35.39 3.39
CA THR A 22 23.99 36.37 3.70
C THR A 22 24.26 36.44 5.20
N VAL A 23 23.20 36.53 6.02
CA VAL A 23 23.33 36.63 7.48
C VAL A 23 23.86 35.32 8.08
N VAL A 24 23.28 34.18 7.70
CA VAL A 24 23.66 32.87 8.25
C VAL A 24 25.06 32.49 7.79
N ASN A 25 25.44 32.73 6.53
CA ASN A 25 26.80 32.43 6.07
C ASN A 25 27.84 33.35 6.74
N ALA A 26 27.53 34.64 6.94
CA ALA A 26 28.41 35.55 7.67
C ALA A 26 28.58 35.12 9.14
N TRP A 27 27.49 34.70 9.79
CA TRP A 27 27.55 34.14 11.15
C TRP A 27 28.33 32.83 11.18
N LEU A 28 28.08 31.91 10.24
CA LEU A 28 28.76 30.63 10.14
C LEU A 28 30.26 30.77 9.86
N LEU A 29 30.68 31.86 9.20
CA LEU A 29 32.09 32.18 8.99
C LEU A 29 32.80 32.52 10.31
N LEU A 30 32.09 33.13 11.27
CA LEU A 30 32.62 33.46 12.60
C LEU A 30 32.55 32.27 13.55
N GLU A 31 31.41 31.57 13.58
CA GLU A 31 31.19 30.40 14.43
C GLU A 31 32.08 29.22 14.01
N GLY A 32 32.15 28.98 12.69
CA GLY A 32 32.76 27.79 12.11
C GLY A 32 31.90 26.53 12.38
N HIS A 33 31.87 25.62 11.41
CA HIS A 33 31.32 24.29 11.63
C HIS A 33 32.23 23.26 10.98
N THR A 34 32.59 22.22 11.72
CA THR A 34 33.49 21.17 11.27
C THR A 34 32.97 19.82 11.73
N ILE A 35 33.41 18.75 11.08
CA ILE A 35 33.20 17.38 11.54
C ILE A 35 34.55 16.69 11.59
N GLY A 36 34.84 16.04 12.72
CA GLY A 36 36.07 15.28 12.90
C GLY A 36 35.79 13.81 13.20
N ILE A 37 36.87 13.03 13.31
CA ILE A 37 36.78 11.64 13.78
C ILE A 37 36.19 11.56 15.19
N GLY A 38 36.43 12.56 16.03
CA GLY A 38 35.88 12.64 17.39
C GLY A 38 34.35 12.62 17.43
N ASP A 39 33.69 13.17 16.40
CA ASP A 39 32.22 13.15 16.30
C ASP A 39 31.66 11.75 15.99
N THR A 40 32.52 10.81 15.59
CA THR A 40 32.13 9.43 15.26
C THR A 40 32.43 8.44 16.38
N ILE A 41 33.09 8.87 17.45
CA ILE A 41 33.47 8.01 18.57
C ILE A 41 32.34 8.00 19.59
N ALA A 42 31.84 6.81 19.93
CA ALA A 42 30.90 6.62 21.02
C ALA A 42 31.62 6.39 22.35
N ASP A 43 30.90 6.63 23.46
CA ASP A 43 31.39 6.31 24.80
C ASP A 43 31.73 4.82 24.95
N LYS A 44 32.72 4.51 25.78
CA LYS A 44 33.15 3.12 26.05
C LYS A 44 31.99 2.24 26.53
N GLN A 45 31.10 2.79 27.37
CA GLN A 45 29.92 2.06 27.85
C GLN A 45 28.99 1.72 26.70
N THR A 46 28.71 2.69 25.83
CA THR A 46 27.87 2.48 24.64
C THR A 46 28.48 1.45 23.69
N PHE A 47 29.81 1.43 23.54
CA PHE A 47 30.49 0.42 22.73
C PHE A 47 30.32 -1.00 23.30
N ILE A 48 30.41 -1.16 24.62
CA ILE A 48 30.13 -2.43 25.30
C ILE A 48 28.67 -2.84 25.07
N ASP A 49 27.73 -1.90 25.20
CA ASP A 49 26.30 -2.18 24.98
C ASP A 49 26.00 -2.58 23.53
N ILE A 50 26.66 -1.94 22.55
CA ILE A 50 26.57 -2.28 21.13
C ILE A 50 27.09 -3.69 20.90
N LYS A 51 28.28 -4.01 21.41
CA LYS A 51 28.89 -5.34 21.28
C LYS A 51 28.01 -6.43 21.89
N ASN A 52 27.49 -6.20 23.10
CA ASN A 52 26.59 -7.12 23.78
C ASN A 52 25.28 -7.33 23.00
N ALA A 53 24.74 -6.28 22.38
CA ALA A 53 23.55 -6.38 21.54
C ALA A 53 23.80 -7.20 20.27
N ILE A 54 24.95 -7.03 19.61
CA ILE A 54 25.35 -7.80 18.43
C ILE A 54 25.60 -9.26 18.81
N GLU A 55 26.33 -9.54 19.89
CA GLU A 55 26.57 -10.91 20.37
C GLU A 55 25.26 -11.61 20.72
N LYS A 56 24.31 -10.91 21.36
CA LYS A 56 22.98 -11.45 21.62
C LYS A 56 22.26 -11.81 20.32
N ALA A 57 22.25 -10.90 19.34
CA ALA A 57 21.60 -11.17 18.05
C ALA A 57 22.24 -12.35 17.30
N LYS A 58 23.58 -12.51 17.38
CA LYS A 58 24.27 -13.67 16.82
C LYS A 58 23.83 -14.98 17.50
N ARG A 59 23.69 -14.99 18.84
CA ARG A 59 23.15 -16.15 19.58
C ARG A 59 21.71 -16.45 19.18
N ASP A 60 20.86 -15.43 19.13
CA ASP A 60 19.46 -15.60 18.71
C ASP A 60 19.35 -16.21 17.28
N VAL A 61 20.29 -15.87 16.38
CA VAL A 61 20.36 -16.48 15.04
C VAL A 61 20.84 -17.93 15.09
N ILE A 62 21.82 -18.26 15.93
CA ILE A 62 22.29 -19.64 16.14
C ILE A 62 21.15 -20.51 16.68
N ASP A 63 20.38 -20.02 17.65
CA ASP A 63 19.21 -20.73 18.18
C ASP A 63 18.17 -21.02 17.09
N VAL A 64 17.97 -20.10 16.16
CA VAL A 64 17.06 -20.30 15.01
C VAL A 64 17.64 -21.31 14.02
N ILE A 65 18.96 -21.35 13.83
CA ILE A 65 19.64 -22.35 13.00
C ILE A 65 19.49 -23.75 13.63
N GLU A 66 19.70 -23.87 14.94
CA GLU A 66 19.54 -25.13 15.67
C GLU A 66 18.11 -25.65 15.60
N LYS A 67 17.12 -24.78 15.82
CA LYS A 67 15.70 -25.13 15.64
C LYS A 67 15.38 -25.60 14.22
N ALA A 68 15.98 -24.96 13.21
CA ALA A 68 15.79 -25.37 11.83
C ALA A 68 16.47 -26.71 11.50
N HIS A 69 17.60 -27.03 12.14
CA HIS A 69 18.26 -28.34 11.98
C HIS A 69 17.52 -29.47 12.71
N ASN A 70 16.85 -29.17 13.83
CA ASN A 70 16.06 -30.14 14.60
C ASN A 70 14.60 -30.26 14.10
N ASP A 71 14.26 -29.67 12.94
CA ASP A 71 12.90 -29.62 12.37
C ASP A 71 11.82 -29.04 13.31
N GLU A 72 12.23 -28.23 14.30
CA GLU A 72 11.33 -27.55 15.23
C GLU A 72 10.74 -26.24 14.65
N LEU A 73 11.29 -25.77 13.53
CA LEU A 73 10.84 -24.54 12.88
C LEU A 73 9.65 -24.81 11.97
N GLU A 74 8.50 -24.23 12.29
CA GLU A 74 7.33 -24.31 11.42
C GLU A 74 7.35 -23.24 10.32
N PRO A 75 6.98 -23.59 9.07
CA PRO A 75 6.89 -22.62 7.99
C PRO A 75 5.71 -21.66 8.21
N SER A 76 5.96 -20.36 8.08
CA SER A 76 4.90 -19.35 8.09
C SER A 76 3.96 -19.56 6.89
N PRO A 77 2.66 -19.25 7.02
CA PRO A 77 1.68 -19.47 5.96
C PRO A 77 2.11 -18.88 4.61
N GLY A 78 2.12 -19.73 3.58
CA GLY A 78 2.46 -19.37 2.19
C GLY A 78 3.97 -19.21 1.90
N ASN A 79 4.82 -19.28 2.92
CA ASN A 79 6.28 -19.30 2.79
C ASN A 79 6.80 -20.73 2.85
N THR A 80 7.89 -20.98 2.13
CA THR A 80 8.68 -22.20 2.35
C THR A 80 9.38 -22.14 3.71
N LEU A 81 9.78 -23.29 4.25
CA LEU A 81 10.57 -23.37 5.49
C LEU A 81 11.82 -22.49 5.41
N ARG A 82 12.55 -22.57 4.28
CA ARG A 82 13.75 -21.77 4.04
C ARG A 82 13.47 -20.26 3.98
N GLN A 83 12.35 -19.85 3.36
CA GLN A 83 11.95 -18.44 3.35
C GLN A 83 11.58 -17.95 4.75
N THR A 84 10.88 -18.77 5.52
CA THR A 84 10.53 -18.46 6.91
C THR A 84 11.77 -18.25 7.77
N PHE A 85 12.72 -19.18 7.67
CA PHE A 85 14.04 -19.07 8.29
C PHE A 85 14.74 -17.77 7.89
N GLU A 86 14.88 -17.49 6.59
CA GLU A 86 15.56 -16.28 6.10
C GLU A 86 14.85 -14.98 6.55
N ASN A 87 13.51 -14.98 6.59
CA ASN A 87 12.73 -13.82 7.07
C ASN A 87 12.96 -13.57 8.56
N GLN A 88 12.98 -14.62 9.38
CA GLN A 88 13.21 -14.51 10.82
C GLN A 88 14.63 -14.03 11.11
N VAL A 89 15.64 -14.59 10.44
CA VAL A 89 17.03 -14.17 10.59
C VAL A 89 17.22 -12.71 10.16
N ASN A 90 16.69 -12.31 9.00
CA ASN A 90 16.77 -10.92 8.55
C ASN A 90 16.09 -9.96 9.54
N ARG A 91 14.96 -10.35 10.14
CA ARG A 91 14.29 -9.54 11.16
C ARG A 91 15.18 -9.33 12.38
N ILE A 92 15.75 -10.40 12.93
CA ILE A 92 16.64 -10.33 14.10
C ILE A 92 17.84 -9.42 13.82
N LEU A 93 18.48 -9.57 12.65
CA LEU A 93 19.65 -8.77 12.29
C LEU A 93 19.33 -7.29 12.03
N ASN A 94 18.17 -6.99 11.44
CA ASN A 94 17.71 -5.61 11.26
C ASN A 94 17.32 -4.97 12.60
N ASP A 95 16.61 -5.69 13.46
CA ASP A 95 16.24 -5.23 14.81
C ASP A 95 17.51 -4.95 15.66
N ALA A 96 18.54 -5.78 15.52
CA ALA A 96 19.83 -5.58 16.16
C ALA A 96 20.51 -4.29 15.69
N ARG A 97 20.58 -4.05 14.37
CA ARG A 97 21.13 -2.82 13.79
C ARG A 97 20.37 -1.57 14.26
N ASP A 98 19.04 -1.62 14.27
CA ASP A 98 18.24 -0.46 14.65
C ASP A 98 18.39 -0.15 16.15
N LYS A 99 18.51 -1.20 16.99
CA LYS A 99 18.77 -1.06 18.43
C LYS A 99 20.17 -0.48 18.71
N THR A 100 21.20 -0.98 18.04
CA THR A 100 22.58 -0.45 18.21
C THR A 100 22.68 0.99 17.70
N GLY A 101 22.03 1.30 16.58
CA GLY A 101 21.93 2.66 16.04
C GLY A 101 21.21 3.64 16.97
N ALA A 102 20.10 3.22 17.58
CA ALA A 102 19.38 4.03 18.56
C ALA A 102 20.22 4.27 19.83
N SER A 103 20.98 3.26 20.27
CA SER A 103 21.89 3.39 21.41
C SER A 103 23.00 4.41 21.12
N ALA A 104 23.65 4.30 19.95
CA ALA A 104 24.67 5.23 19.52
C ALA A 104 24.15 6.68 19.42
N GLN A 105 22.96 6.89 18.87
CA GLN A 105 22.37 8.23 18.77
C GLN A 105 22.07 8.86 20.14
N LYS A 106 21.65 8.05 21.12
CA LYS A 106 21.35 8.52 22.47
C LYS A 106 22.62 8.90 23.22
N SER A 107 23.74 8.23 22.96
CA SER A 107 25.01 8.56 23.62
C SER A 107 25.66 9.83 23.07
N LEU A 108 25.38 10.20 21.81
CA LEU A 108 25.94 11.43 21.23
C LEU A 108 25.44 12.68 21.98
N SER A 109 26.39 13.50 22.43
CA SER A 109 26.13 14.80 23.03
C SER A 109 25.42 15.75 22.06
N GLU A 110 24.83 16.82 22.59
CA GLU A 110 24.21 17.86 21.77
C GLU A 110 25.24 18.66 20.95
N PHE A 111 26.47 18.77 21.45
CA PHE A 111 27.60 19.44 20.79
C PHE A 111 28.24 18.63 19.66
N ASN A 112 27.79 17.39 19.43
CA ASN A 112 28.32 16.56 18.38
C ASN A 112 27.91 17.11 17.00
N ASN A 113 28.90 17.40 16.15
CA ASN A 113 28.64 18.04 14.86
C ASN A 113 27.93 17.12 13.87
N PHE A 114 28.18 15.82 13.96
CA PHE A 114 27.49 14.86 13.11
C PHE A 114 25.99 14.80 13.45
N LYS A 115 25.65 14.82 14.75
CA LYS A 115 24.27 14.91 15.21
C LYS A 115 23.62 16.22 14.79
N ALA A 116 24.33 17.35 14.91
CA ALA A 116 23.83 18.67 14.49
C ALA A 116 23.46 18.71 13.00
N MET A 117 24.26 18.14 12.11
CA MET A 117 23.96 18.04 10.67
C MET A 117 22.71 17.19 10.37
N VAL A 118 22.51 16.10 11.12
CA VAL A 118 21.35 15.22 10.93
C VAL A 118 20.08 15.84 11.52
N VAL A 119 20.16 16.49 12.68
CA VAL A 119 19.02 17.16 13.33
C VAL A 119 18.56 18.37 12.52
N SER A 120 19.49 19.15 11.97
CA SER A 120 19.16 20.26 11.07
C SER A 120 18.60 19.79 9.72
N GLY A 121 18.78 18.51 9.37
CA GLY A 121 18.38 17.96 8.07
C GLY A 121 19.25 18.44 6.91
N ALA A 122 20.43 19.03 7.18
CA ALA A 122 21.33 19.54 6.14
C ALA A 122 21.98 18.40 5.34
N LYS A 123 22.53 17.39 6.03
CA LYS A 123 23.12 16.21 5.40
C LYS A 123 23.14 15.02 6.35
N GLY A 124 22.88 13.85 5.78
CA GLY A 124 22.90 12.59 6.50
C GLY A 124 21.56 12.27 7.19
N SER A 125 21.48 11.06 7.70
CA SER A 125 20.31 10.51 8.36
C SER A 125 20.71 9.75 9.61
N LYS A 126 19.71 9.36 10.39
CA LYS A 126 19.85 8.46 11.54
C LYS A 126 20.60 7.17 11.20
N ILE A 127 20.41 6.63 9.99
CA ILE A 127 21.08 5.41 9.53
C ILE A 127 22.58 5.65 9.35
N ASN A 128 22.98 6.82 8.82
CA ASN A 128 24.40 7.12 8.62
C ASN A 128 25.16 7.18 9.95
N ILE A 129 24.56 7.76 10.99
CA ILE A 129 25.14 7.74 12.36
C ILE A 129 25.31 6.29 12.83
N SER A 130 24.29 5.45 12.65
CA SER A 130 24.33 4.05 13.05
C SER A 130 25.46 3.28 12.36
N GLN A 131 25.66 3.47 11.05
CA GLN A 131 26.64 2.72 10.27
C GLN A 131 28.08 3.17 10.53
N VAL A 132 28.29 4.47 10.76
CA VAL A 132 29.63 5.01 11.04
C VAL A 132 30.09 4.67 12.45
N ILE A 133 29.18 4.69 13.43
CA ILE A 133 29.51 4.56 14.85
C ILE A 133 29.31 3.11 15.35
N ALA A 134 28.16 2.49 15.06
CA ALA A 134 27.75 1.24 15.69
C ALA A 134 28.07 -0.01 14.84
N CYS A 135 27.30 -0.26 13.78
CA CYS A 135 27.52 -1.38 12.87
C CYS A 135 26.90 -1.06 11.50
N VAL A 136 27.55 -1.53 10.42
CA VAL A 136 27.03 -1.33 9.05
C VAL A 136 25.77 -2.16 8.81
N GLY A 137 25.72 -3.39 9.33
CA GLY A 137 24.56 -4.29 9.28
C GLY A 137 24.54 -5.26 8.09
N GLN A 138 23.41 -5.93 7.89
CA GLN A 138 23.23 -6.96 6.86
C GLN A 138 23.34 -6.40 5.44
N GLN A 139 24.20 -7.01 4.62
CA GLN A 139 24.28 -6.74 3.18
C GLN A 139 23.35 -7.68 2.42
N ASN A 140 22.56 -7.12 1.51
CA ASN A 140 21.63 -7.88 0.70
C ASN A 140 21.97 -7.70 -0.78
N VAL A 141 21.71 -8.76 -1.56
CA VAL A 141 21.79 -8.79 -3.02
C VAL A 141 20.48 -9.38 -3.54
N GLU A 142 19.81 -8.69 -4.46
CA GLU A 142 18.51 -9.07 -5.02
C GLU A 142 17.44 -9.32 -3.93
N GLY A 143 17.48 -8.52 -2.85
CA GLY A 143 16.54 -8.60 -1.73
C GLY A 143 16.75 -9.82 -0.81
N LYS A 144 17.80 -10.62 -1.02
CA LYS A 144 18.18 -11.75 -0.16
C LYS A 144 19.54 -11.50 0.47
N ARG A 145 19.85 -12.22 1.55
CA ARG A 145 21.23 -12.29 2.06
C ARG A 145 22.16 -12.88 1.00
N ILE A 146 23.47 -12.59 1.11
CA ILE A 146 24.47 -12.96 0.11
C ILE A 146 24.31 -14.42 -0.33
N PRO A 147 24.05 -14.71 -1.61
CA PRO A 147 23.80 -16.06 -2.09
C PRO A 147 25.07 -16.93 -2.05
N PHE A 148 24.89 -18.26 -2.06
CA PHE A 148 26.02 -19.18 -2.19
C PHE A 148 26.53 -19.18 -3.63
N GLY A 149 27.58 -18.41 -3.90
CA GLY A 149 28.25 -18.38 -5.21
C GLY A 149 29.14 -19.61 -5.47
N PHE A 150 29.69 -20.20 -4.40
CA PHE A 150 30.44 -21.46 -4.49
C PHE A 150 29.55 -22.64 -4.06
N ARG A 151 30.06 -23.87 -4.21
CA ARG A 151 29.36 -25.10 -3.82
C ARG A 151 28.97 -25.08 -2.33
N LYS A 152 27.71 -24.69 -2.07
CA LYS A 152 27.08 -24.57 -0.75
C LYS A 152 27.82 -23.63 0.22
N ARG A 153 28.48 -22.59 -0.27
CA ARG A 153 29.15 -21.58 0.58
C ARG A 153 29.28 -20.25 -0.15
N THR A 154 29.43 -19.16 0.60
CA THR A 154 29.57 -17.79 0.07
C THR A 154 31.00 -17.50 -0.37
N LEU A 155 32.00 -17.84 0.46
CA LEU A 155 33.43 -17.71 0.18
C LEU A 155 34.17 -19.03 0.47
N PRO A 156 35.35 -19.26 -0.12
CA PRO A 156 36.15 -20.47 0.14
C PRO A 156 36.64 -20.57 1.61
N HIS A 157 36.63 -19.45 2.34
CA HIS A 157 37.00 -19.36 3.76
C HIS A 157 35.95 -19.93 4.71
N PHE A 158 34.69 -20.06 4.26
CA PHE A 158 33.60 -20.58 5.09
C PHE A 158 33.40 -22.08 4.85
N ILE A 159 32.87 -22.73 5.88
CA ILE A 159 32.42 -24.12 5.81
C ILE A 159 31.20 -24.25 4.89
N LYS A 160 30.92 -25.47 4.43
CA LYS A 160 29.76 -25.73 3.59
C LYS A 160 28.48 -25.68 4.44
N ASP A 161 27.40 -25.23 3.82
CA ASP A 161 26.07 -25.09 4.40
C ASP A 161 26.04 -24.16 5.64
N ASP A 162 26.93 -23.15 5.67
CA ASP A 162 26.98 -22.15 6.74
C ASP A 162 25.92 -21.05 6.51
N TYR A 163 24.90 -21.02 7.37
CA TYR A 163 23.82 -20.02 7.38
C TYR A 163 24.00 -18.91 8.42
N GLY A 164 25.15 -18.89 9.10
CA GLY A 164 25.50 -17.89 10.09
C GLY A 164 25.52 -16.45 9.54
N PRO A 165 25.43 -15.46 10.43
CA PRO A 165 25.38 -14.05 10.02
C PRO A 165 26.66 -13.64 9.28
N GLU A 166 27.83 -14.05 9.73
CA GLU A 166 29.13 -13.70 9.14
C GLU A 166 29.30 -14.27 7.72
N SER A 167 28.98 -15.55 7.53
CA SER A 167 29.05 -16.21 6.22
C SER A 167 28.08 -15.60 5.21
N ARG A 168 26.93 -15.09 5.67
CA ARG A 168 25.83 -14.59 4.82
C ARG A 168 25.80 -13.06 4.71
N GLY A 169 26.91 -12.37 5.03
CA GLY A 169 27.08 -10.95 4.73
C GLY A 169 26.57 -9.97 5.79
N PHE A 170 26.43 -10.39 7.04
CA PHE A 170 26.25 -9.46 8.16
C PHE A 170 27.57 -8.80 8.50
N VAL A 171 27.59 -7.46 8.46
CA VAL A 171 28.75 -6.66 8.84
C VAL A 171 28.54 -6.17 10.26
N GLU A 172 29.31 -6.72 11.20
CA GLU A 172 29.23 -6.36 12.61
C GLU A 172 29.98 -5.08 12.92
N ASN A 173 31.06 -4.83 12.17
CA ASN A 173 31.91 -3.67 12.40
C ASN A 173 31.28 -2.39 11.86
N SER A 174 31.70 -1.26 12.43
CA SER A 174 31.38 0.08 11.92
C SER A 174 32.45 0.57 10.96
N TYR A 175 32.16 1.63 10.20
CA TYR A 175 33.19 2.25 9.35
C TYR A 175 34.36 2.81 10.16
N LEU A 176 34.14 3.21 11.42
CA LEU A 176 35.20 3.65 12.33
C LEU A 176 36.13 2.49 12.74
N ALA A 177 35.55 1.33 13.06
CA ALA A 177 36.33 0.15 13.46
C ALA A 177 37.08 -0.49 12.28
N GLY A 178 36.54 -0.34 11.07
CA GLY A 178 37.07 -0.96 9.86
C GLY A 178 36.45 -2.33 9.60
N LEU A 179 36.40 -2.70 8.32
CA LEU A 179 35.77 -3.94 7.85
C LEU A 179 36.81 -5.06 7.76
N THR A 180 36.43 -6.27 8.15
CA THR A 180 37.23 -7.48 7.84
C THR A 180 37.22 -7.76 6.33
N PRO A 181 38.19 -8.53 5.79
CA PRO A 181 38.24 -8.81 4.35
C PRO A 181 36.95 -9.45 3.79
N SER A 182 36.32 -10.35 4.56
CA SER A 182 35.06 -10.99 4.18
C SER A 182 33.90 -9.98 4.17
N GLU A 183 33.79 -9.16 5.22
CA GLU A 183 32.78 -8.09 5.30
C GLU A 183 32.96 -7.05 4.19
N PHE A 184 34.20 -6.66 3.91
CA PHE A 184 34.52 -5.72 2.83
C PHE A 184 34.05 -6.24 1.48
N PHE A 185 34.30 -7.52 1.18
CA PHE A 185 33.87 -8.13 -0.06
C PHE A 185 32.34 -8.22 -0.18
N PHE A 186 31.65 -8.62 0.89
CA PHE A 186 30.18 -8.64 0.90
C PHE A 186 29.57 -7.24 0.80
N HIS A 187 30.19 -6.25 1.44
CA HIS A 187 29.78 -4.86 1.31
C HIS A 187 30.00 -4.32 -0.11
N ALA A 188 31.12 -4.67 -0.75
CA ALA A 188 31.37 -4.33 -2.14
C ALA A 188 30.37 -4.98 -3.10
N MET A 189 29.92 -6.22 -2.83
CA MET A 189 28.86 -6.88 -3.60
C MET A 189 27.55 -6.10 -3.54
N GLY A 190 27.08 -5.73 -2.33
CA GLY A 190 25.87 -4.93 -2.16
C GLY A 190 26.00 -3.53 -2.77
N GLY A 191 27.16 -2.88 -2.61
CA GLY A 191 27.44 -1.59 -3.24
C GLY A 191 27.44 -1.65 -4.78
N ARG A 192 27.94 -2.76 -5.36
CA ARG A 192 27.95 -2.97 -6.81
C ARG A 192 26.54 -3.12 -7.37
N GLU A 193 25.64 -3.81 -6.69
CA GLU A 193 24.23 -3.89 -7.08
C GLU A 193 23.63 -2.50 -7.21
N GLY A 194 23.79 -1.64 -6.18
CA GLY A 194 23.31 -0.26 -6.22
C GLY A 194 23.86 0.53 -7.42
N LEU A 195 25.16 0.41 -7.71
CA LEU A 195 25.81 1.09 -8.83
C LEU A 195 25.26 0.67 -10.19
N ILE A 196 24.98 -0.62 -10.35
CA ILE A 196 24.37 -1.16 -11.56
C ILE A 196 22.92 -0.67 -11.66
N ASP A 197 22.18 -0.72 -10.55
CA ASP A 197 20.78 -0.34 -10.49
C ASP A 197 20.56 1.10 -10.91
N THR A 198 21.37 2.06 -10.44
CA THR A 198 21.21 3.44 -10.89
C THR A 198 21.60 3.62 -12.34
N ALA A 199 22.66 2.95 -12.82
CA ALA A 199 23.05 3.05 -14.22
C ALA A 199 21.93 2.56 -15.16
N VAL A 200 21.33 1.40 -14.86
CA VAL A 200 20.24 0.81 -15.64
C VAL A 200 18.97 1.66 -15.54
N LYS A 201 18.53 1.96 -14.31
CA LYS A 201 17.26 2.65 -14.08
C LYS A 201 17.27 4.09 -14.59
N THR A 202 18.41 4.79 -14.58
CA THR A 202 18.52 6.17 -15.14
C THR A 202 18.14 6.21 -16.62
N ALA A 203 18.61 5.23 -17.41
CA ALA A 203 18.26 5.13 -18.83
C ALA A 203 16.76 4.82 -19.02
N GLU A 204 16.20 3.92 -18.20
CA GLU A 204 14.78 3.57 -18.27
C GLU A 204 13.88 4.76 -17.88
N THR A 205 14.18 5.47 -16.81
CA THR A 205 13.39 6.62 -16.35
C THR A 205 13.43 7.77 -17.34
N GLY A 206 14.58 8.04 -17.98
CA GLY A 206 14.68 9.05 -19.03
C GLY A 206 13.83 8.72 -20.25
N TYR A 207 13.75 7.43 -20.62
CA TYR A 207 12.88 6.97 -21.69
C TYR A 207 11.39 7.08 -21.32
N ILE A 208 11.01 6.73 -20.08
CA ILE A 208 9.65 6.90 -19.57
C ILE A 208 9.24 8.38 -19.61
N GLN A 209 10.10 9.28 -19.13
CA GLN A 209 9.87 10.73 -19.16
C GLN A 209 9.59 11.22 -20.58
N ARG A 210 10.44 10.85 -21.55
CA ARG A 210 10.24 11.21 -22.96
C ARG A 210 8.90 10.71 -23.49
N ARG A 211 8.51 9.48 -23.16
CA ARG A 211 7.23 8.90 -23.60
C ARG A 211 6.03 9.62 -23.02
N LEU A 212 6.06 9.96 -21.73
CA LEU A 212 5.00 10.73 -21.08
C LEU A 212 4.83 12.10 -21.74
N ILE A 213 5.94 12.81 -21.97
CA ILE A 213 5.92 14.12 -22.65
C ILE A 213 5.34 13.96 -24.05
N LYS A 214 5.83 13.01 -24.85
CA LYS A 214 5.36 12.83 -26.23
C LYS A 214 3.89 12.45 -26.34
N ALA A 215 3.34 11.76 -25.34
CA ALA A 215 1.93 11.43 -25.31
C ALA A 215 1.03 12.62 -24.92
N MET A 216 1.54 13.57 -24.12
CA MET A 216 0.75 14.64 -23.51
C MET A 216 1.15 16.06 -23.97
N GLU A 217 2.12 16.22 -24.88
CA GLU A 217 2.67 17.53 -25.26
C GLU A 217 1.66 18.47 -25.92
N SER A 218 0.58 17.96 -26.51
CA SER A 218 -0.47 18.78 -27.14
C SER A 218 -1.63 19.10 -26.21
N VAL A 219 -1.61 18.62 -24.97
CA VAL A 219 -2.71 18.80 -24.02
C VAL A 219 -2.56 20.13 -23.29
N MET A 220 -3.56 21.00 -23.46
CA MET A 220 -3.58 22.35 -22.89
C MET A 220 -4.98 22.76 -22.40
N ILE A 221 -5.02 23.78 -21.54
CA ILE A 221 -6.27 24.42 -21.13
C ILE A 221 -6.76 25.34 -22.26
N ALA A 222 -7.97 25.12 -22.75
CA ALA A 222 -8.62 26.01 -23.72
C ALA A 222 -9.29 27.21 -23.01
N TYR A 223 -9.65 28.25 -23.76
CA TYR A 223 -10.30 29.46 -23.21
C TYR A 223 -11.67 29.22 -22.58
N ASP A 224 -12.34 28.13 -22.94
CA ASP A 224 -13.57 27.70 -22.26
C ASP A 224 -13.28 26.99 -20.92
N GLY A 225 -12.02 26.84 -20.55
CA GLY A 225 -11.45 26.17 -19.38
C GLY A 225 -11.56 24.64 -19.41
N THR A 226 -11.86 24.06 -20.57
CA THR A 226 -11.75 22.62 -20.81
C THR A 226 -10.31 22.24 -21.16
N VAL A 227 -9.92 20.99 -20.91
CA VAL A 227 -8.60 20.47 -21.29
C VAL A 227 -8.73 19.67 -22.58
N ARG A 228 -8.01 20.08 -23.62
CA ARG A 228 -8.11 19.48 -24.97
C ARG A 228 -6.74 19.11 -25.52
N ASN A 229 -6.73 18.13 -26.42
CA ASN A 229 -5.56 17.81 -27.24
C ASN A 229 -5.52 18.64 -28.54
N SER A 230 -4.49 18.44 -29.36
CA SER A 230 -4.34 19.10 -30.67
C SER A 230 -5.52 18.92 -31.62
N ASN A 231 -6.27 17.81 -31.49
CA ASN A 231 -7.43 17.50 -32.32
C ASN A 231 -8.73 18.06 -31.74
N SER A 232 -8.64 18.94 -30.72
CA SER A 232 -9.79 19.50 -29.99
C SER A 232 -10.66 18.46 -29.30
N GLN A 233 -10.17 17.24 -29.08
CA GLN A 233 -10.86 16.24 -28.28
C GLN A 233 -10.72 16.61 -26.81
N VAL A 234 -11.85 16.63 -26.10
CA VAL A 234 -11.91 16.97 -24.67
C VAL A 234 -11.43 15.78 -23.85
N ILE A 235 -10.41 16.01 -23.01
CA ILE A 235 -9.87 15.02 -22.06
C ILE A 235 -10.49 15.23 -20.68
N GLN A 236 -10.56 16.48 -20.22
CA GLN A 236 -11.22 16.86 -18.97
C GLN A 236 -12.14 18.06 -19.22
N LEU A 237 -13.29 18.07 -18.55
CA LEU A 237 -14.23 19.20 -18.60
C LEU A 237 -13.69 20.42 -17.85
N ARG A 238 -12.92 20.18 -16.78
CA ARG A 238 -12.16 21.19 -16.05
C ARG A 238 -10.80 20.62 -15.69
N TYR A 239 -9.78 21.47 -15.75
CA TYR A 239 -8.42 21.09 -15.35
C TYR A 239 -8.42 20.59 -13.91
N GLY A 240 -7.88 19.39 -13.66
CA GLY A 240 -7.82 18.86 -12.29
C GLY A 240 -9.18 18.53 -11.64
N GLU A 241 -10.26 18.50 -12.42
CA GLU A 241 -11.66 18.37 -11.95
C GLU A 241 -12.17 19.52 -11.05
N ASP A 242 -11.30 20.45 -10.66
CA ASP A 242 -11.62 21.62 -9.86
C ASP A 242 -11.40 22.94 -10.62
N GLY A 243 -10.60 22.98 -11.68
CA GLY A 243 -10.28 24.17 -12.48
C GLY A 243 -9.16 25.04 -11.89
N LEU A 244 -8.38 24.52 -10.94
CA LEU A 244 -7.40 25.27 -10.17
C LEU A 244 -5.96 24.93 -10.59
N ASP A 245 -5.05 25.88 -10.41
CA ASP A 245 -3.61 25.66 -10.61
C ASP A 245 -3.00 24.91 -9.41
N GLY A 246 -2.30 23.81 -9.69
CA GLY A 246 -1.58 23.00 -8.72
C GLY A 246 -0.47 23.74 -7.97
N SER A 247 0.01 24.89 -8.47
CA SER A 247 1.00 25.71 -7.77
C SER A 247 0.43 26.53 -6.60
N CYS A 248 -0.89 26.79 -6.63
CA CYS A 248 -1.57 27.74 -5.75
C CYS A 248 -2.44 27.06 -4.68
N VAL A 249 -2.35 25.74 -4.54
CA VAL A 249 -3.11 24.94 -3.57
C VAL A 249 -2.26 24.54 -2.36
N GLU A 250 -2.90 24.47 -1.19
CA GLU A 250 -2.24 24.09 0.06
C GLU A 250 -2.96 22.94 0.76
N PHE A 251 -2.23 22.19 1.59
CA PHE A 251 -2.85 21.20 2.47
C PHE A 251 -3.67 21.89 3.57
N GLN A 252 -4.96 21.59 3.62
CA GLN A 252 -5.92 22.09 4.60
C GLN A 252 -6.65 20.93 5.27
N SER A 253 -7.35 21.20 6.37
CA SER A 253 -8.09 20.18 7.12
C SER A 253 -9.57 20.49 7.16
N MET A 254 -10.41 19.55 6.75
CA MET A 254 -11.87 19.65 6.81
C MET A 254 -12.35 19.46 8.26
N PRO A 255 -12.87 20.51 8.93
CA PRO A 255 -13.18 20.43 10.35
C PRO A 255 -14.47 19.65 10.66
N THR A 256 -15.32 19.38 9.66
CA THR A 256 -16.63 18.70 9.81
C THR A 256 -16.54 17.18 9.76
N LEU A 257 -15.48 16.61 9.18
CA LEU A 257 -15.42 15.20 8.81
C LEU A 257 -15.20 14.27 10.02
N LYS A 258 -14.14 14.53 10.80
CA LYS A 258 -13.69 13.74 11.96
C LYS A 258 -14.57 13.77 13.22
N PRO A 259 -15.16 14.91 13.66
CA PRO A 259 -15.85 14.94 14.95
C PRO A 259 -17.05 13.99 15.02
N SER A 260 -17.38 13.53 16.24
CA SER A 260 -18.62 12.79 16.50
C SER A 260 -19.85 13.70 16.29
N ASN A 261 -21.05 13.12 16.15
CA ASN A 261 -22.27 13.93 15.95
C ASN A 261 -22.49 14.94 17.09
N LYS A 262 -22.24 14.53 18.35
CA LYS A 262 -22.34 15.41 19.51
C LYS A 262 -21.27 16.51 19.53
N ALA A 263 -20.03 16.17 19.16
CA ALA A 263 -18.95 17.16 19.08
C ALA A 263 -19.17 18.15 17.93
N PHE A 264 -19.72 17.68 16.82
CA PHE A 264 -20.11 18.49 15.67
C PHE A 264 -21.22 19.48 16.04
N GLU A 265 -22.30 19.00 16.66
CA GLU A 265 -23.37 19.88 17.13
C GLU A 265 -22.85 20.92 18.13
N LYS A 266 -22.05 20.51 19.11
CA LYS A 266 -21.44 21.44 20.06
C LYS A 266 -20.58 22.51 19.37
N LYS A 267 -19.88 22.18 18.29
CA LYS A 267 -18.93 23.09 17.64
C LYS A 267 -19.58 24.03 16.61
N PHE A 268 -20.65 23.60 15.94
CA PHE A 268 -21.21 24.32 14.79
C PHE A 268 -22.64 24.82 15.00
N ARG A 269 -23.44 24.20 15.89
CA ARG A 269 -24.80 24.65 16.14
C ARG A 269 -24.80 25.89 17.04
N PHE A 270 -25.33 26.99 16.52
CA PHE A 270 -25.44 28.26 17.25
C PHE A 270 -26.76 28.33 18.01
N ASP A 271 -26.69 28.54 19.32
CA ASP A 271 -27.88 28.69 20.17
C ASP A 271 -28.14 30.18 20.44
N ALA A 272 -29.12 30.72 19.70
CA ALA A 272 -29.54 32.12 19.83
C ALA A 272 -30.54 32.36 20.97
N CYS A 273 -31.04 31.31 21.64
CA CYS A 273 -32.05 31.47 22.70
C CYS A 273 -31.43 31.83 24.06
N ASN A 274 -30.12 31.60 24.24
CA ASN A 274 -29.43 31.85 25.50
C ASN A 274 -28.84 33.27 25.59
N GLU A 275 -29.60 34.19 26.19
CA GLU A 275 -29.20 35.60 26.32
C GLU A 275 -27.87 35.81 27.05
N ARG A 276 -27.60 35.03 28.13
CA ARG A 276 -26.34 35.16 28.89
C ARG A 276 -25.13 34.76 28.05
N TYR A 277 -25.30 33.78 27.17
CA TYR A 277 -24.27 33.34 26.23
C TYR A 277 -24.03 34.40 25.15
N LEU A 278 -25.09 35.01 24.60
CA LEU A 278 -24.97 36.07 23.59
C LEU A 278 -24.30 37.34 24.13
N ARG A 279 -24.68 37.83 25.32
CA ARG A 279 -24.06 39.01 25.96
C ARG A 279 -22.57 38.86 26.24
N LYS A 280 -22.06 37.62 26.33
CA LYS A 280 -20.62 37.35 26.48
C LYS A 280 -19.85 37.48 25.17
N LEU A 281 -20.53 37.25 24.04
CA LEU A 281 -19.91 37.16 22.72
C LEU A 281 -20.10 38.45 21.91
N PHE A 282 -21.25 39.12 22.01
CA PHE A 282 -21.60 40.24 21.17
C PHE A 282 -21.83 41.53 21.96
N THR A 283 -21.77 42.67 21.26
CA THR A 283 -22.20 43.97 21.78
C THR A 283 -23.71 44.01 22.02
N GLU A 284 -24.18 44.89 22.91
CA GLU A 284 -25.61 44.93 23.29
C GLU A 284 -26.53 45.22 22.10
N ASP A 285 -26.07 45.99 21.11
CA ASP A 285 -26.83 46.28 19.89
C ASP A 285 -27.14 45.03 19.07
N VAL A 286 -26.14 44.15 18.88
CA VAL A 286 -26.28 42.88 18.16
C VAL A 286 -27.14 41.89 18.94
N VAL A 287 -27.02 41.87 20.28
CA VAL A 287 -27.88 41.02 21.12
C VAL A 287 -29.35 41.41 20.98
N ARG A 288 -29.64 42.72 20.99
CA ARG A 288 -31.02 43.22 20.78
C ARG A 288 -31.55 42.88 19.39
N GLU A 289 -30.72 42.97 18.35
CA GLU A 289 -31.07 42.57 16.98
C GLU A 289 -31.43 41.07 16.91
N LEU A 290 -30.59 40.21 17.49
CA LEU A 290 -30.77 38.76 17.47
C LEU A 290 -32.01 38.32 18.26
N MET A 291 -32.27 38.94 19.42
CA MET A 291 -33.44 38.61 20.25
C MET A 291 -34.75 39.19 19.68
N GLY A 292 -34.68 40.33 19.00
CA GLY A 292 -35.85 40.98 18.39
C GLY A 292 -36.29 40.37 17.06
N SER A 293 -35.42 39.60 16.40
CA SER A 293 -35.65 39.09 15.05
C SER A 293 -35.97 37.60 15.02
N ALA A 294 -37.22 37.26 14.69
CA ALA A 294 -37.63 35.87 14.44
C ALA A 294 -36.96 35.28 13.18
N THR A 295 -36.56 36.12 12.22
CA THR A 295 -35.86 35.67 11.01
C THR A 295 -34.42 35.24 11.30
N ALA A 296 -33.78 35.80 12.33
CA ALA A 296 -32.41 35.45 12.71
C ALA A 296 -32.28 33.97 13.10
N VAL A 297 -33.21 33.46 13.91
CA VAL A 297 -33.24 32.04 14.32
C VAL A 297 -33.45 31.14 13.10
N SER A 298 -34.32 31.53 12.16
CA SER A 298 -34.56 30.75 10.94
C SER A 298 -33.33 30.68 10.04
N GLU A 299 -32.56 31.76 9.88
CA GLU A 299 -31.35 31.76 9.06
C GLU A 299 -30.21 30.94 9.70
N LEU A 300 -30.06 31.01 11.02
CA LEU A 300 -29.08 30.19 11.76
C LEU A 300 -29.40 28.69 11.66
N GLU A 301 -30.67 28.31 11.72
CA GLU A 301 -31.08 26.90 11.53
C GLU A 301 -30.87 26.43 10.08
N LYS A 302 -31.08 27.32 9.08
CA LYS A 302 -30.75 27.03 7.67
C LYS A 302 -29.25 26.81 7.48
N GLU A 303 -28.39 27.61 8.12
CA GLU A 303 -26.94 27.42 8.10
C GLU A 303 -26.56 26.05 8.68
N TRP A 304 -27.13 25.69 9.84
CA TRP A 304 -26.89 24.41 10.49
C TRP A 304 -27.30 23.22 9.62
N GLU A 305 -28.48 23.26 9.01
CA GLU A 305 -28.97 22.18 8.14
C GLU A 305 -28.10 22.02 6.89
N ARG A 306 -27.57 23.12 6.33
CA ARG A 306 -26.60 23.06 5.22
C ARG A 306 -25.29 22.42 5.65
N LEU A 307 -24.72 22.79 6.79
CA LEU A 307 -23.49 22.18 7.31
C LEU A 307 -23.66 20.68 7.58
N ARG A 308 -24.86 20.27 8.00
CA ARG A 308 -25.21 18.86 8.19
C ARG A 308 -25.23 18.11 6.86
N LYS A 309 -25.87 18.66 5.82
CA LYS A 309 -25.89 18.08 4.47
C LYS A 309 -24.50 17.99 3.86
N ASP A 310 -23.72 19.07 3.94
CA ASP A 310 -22.33 19.11 3.47
C ASP A 310 -21.50 18.00 4.16
N ARG A 311 -21.70 17.80 5.46
CA ARG A 311 -21.00 16.74 6.22
C ARG A 311 -21.40 15.32 5.78
N GLU A 312 -22.66 15.07 5.47
CA GLU A 312 -23.12 13.78 4.96
C GLU A 312 -22.50 13.48 3.59
N ILE A 313 -22.49 14.46 2.69
CA ILE A 313 -21.87 14.35 1.37
C ILE A 313 -20.35 14.15 1.50
N LEU A 314 -19.66 14.93 2.33
CA LEU A 314 -18.22 14.79 2.54
C LEU A 314 -17.83 13.41 3.08
N ARG A 315 -18.66 12.79 3.94
CA ARG A 315 -18.44 11.41 4.41
C ARG A 315 -18.67 10.37 3.32
N SER A 316 -19.51 10.65 2.34
CA SER A 316 -19.66 9.79 1.18
C SER A 316 -18.45 9.90 0.23
N ILE A 317 -17.88 11.11 0.08
CA ILE A 317 -16.69 11.37 -0.75
C ILE A 317 -15.42 10.82 -0.08
N PHE A 318 -15.27 10.99 1.24
CA PHE A 318 -14.13 10.52 2.03
C PHE A 318 -14.53 9.42 3.04
N PRO A 319 -14.79 8.16 2.60
CA PRO A 319 -15.19 7.07 3.49
C PRO A 319 -14.15 6.71 4.56
N THR A 320 -12.87 6.98 4.29
CA THR A 320 -11.76 6.70 5.21
C THR A 320 -11.70 7.69 6.38
N GLY A 321 -12.42 8.81 6.29
CA GLY A 321 -12.39 9.86 7.31
C GLY A 321 -11.09 10.68 7.32
N ASP A 322 -10.29 10.63 6.26
CA ASP A 322 -9.14 11.52 6.14
C ASP A 322 -9.61 12.96 5.97
N SER A 323 -9.21 13.82 6.89
CA SER A 323 -9.61 15.23 6.89
C SER A 323 -8.67 16.11 6.08
N LYS A 324 -7.49 15.60 5.70
CA LYS A 324 -6.49 16.37 4.99
C LYS A 324 -6.89 16.45 3.50
N VAL A 325 -7.12 17.66 3.03
CA VAL A 325 -7.49 17.97 1.65
C VAL A 325 -6.52 18.98 1.06
N VAL A 326 -6.44 19.06 -0.26
CA VAL A 326 -5.64 20.06 -0.97
C VAL A 326 -6.60 21.06 -1.57
N LEU A 327 -6.52 22.32 -1.15
CA LEU A 327 -7.45 23.38 -1.55
C LEU A 327 -6.71 24.73 -1.64
N PRO A 328 -7.17 25.65 -2.50
CA PRO A 328 -6.61 26.99 -2.60
C PRO A 328 -6.94 27.79 -1.33
N CYS A 329 -6.28 28.93 -1.16
CA CYS A 329 -6.54 29.91 -0.08
C CYS A 329 -6.52 29.28 1.32
N ASN A 330 -5.38 29.35 2.02
CA ASN A 330 -5.28 28.82 3.36
C ASN A 330 -6.10 29.63 4.37
N LEU A 331 -7.35 29.22 4.61
CA LEU A 331 -8.31 29.98 5.40
C LEU A 331 -7.86 30.20 6.84
N GLN A 332 -7.15 29.24 7.44
CA GLN A 332 -6.63 29.37 8.80
C GLN A 332 -5.57 30.47 8.90
N ARG A 333 -4.69 30.55 7.90
CA ARG A 333 -3.66 31.60 7.84
C ARG A 333 -4.27 32.97 7.59
N MET A 334 -5.24 33.05 6.68
CA MET A 334 -5.93 34.31 6.37
C MET A 334 -6.71 34.85 7.58
N LEU A 335 -7.38 33.98 8.33
CA LEU A 335 -8.03 34.33 9.60
C LEU A 335 -7.04 34.88 10.62
N TRP A 336 -5.88 34.24 10.75
CA TRP A 336 -4.83 34.70 11.65
C TRP A 336 -4.25 36.06 11.23
N ASN A 337 -4.05 36.27 9.92
CA ASN A 337 -3.62 37.55 9.37
C ASN A 337 -4.67 38.65 9.66
N ALA A 338 -5.96 38.38 9.45
CA ALA A 338 -7.04 39.31 9.79
C ALA A 338 -7.00 39.71 11.27
N GLN A 339 -6.85 38.73 12.18
CA GLN A 339 -6.75 39.02 13.61
C GLN A 339 -5.56 39.92 13.96
N LYS A 340 -4.43 39.77 13.25
CA LYS A 340 -3.22 40.56 13.48
C LYS A 340 -3.30 41.97 12.89
N ILE A 341 -3.84 42.12 11.68
CA ILE A 341 -4.00 43.41 11.00
C ILE A 341 -4.92 44.32 11.81
N PHE A 342 -6.09 43.81 12.20
CA PHE A 342 -7.11 44.56 12.93
C PHE A 342 -6.94 44.52 14.45
N ARG A 343 -5.87 43.86 14.95
CA ARG A 343 -5.54 43.73 16.38
C ARG A 343 -6.74 43.27 17.22
N VAL A 344 -7.42 42.23 16.75
CA VAL A 344 -8.65 41.69 17.35
C VAL A 344 -8.38 41.19 18.78
N ASN A 345 -9.20 41.64 19.73
CA ASN A 345 -9.13 41.18 21.12
C ASN A 345 -10.08 39.99 21.35
N LEU A 346 -9.51 38.80 21.51
CA LEU A 346 -10.26 37.55 21.77
C LEU A 346 -11.03 37.53 23.10
N ARG A 347 -10.87 38.52 23.98
CA ARG A 347 -11.64 38.63 25.23
C ARG A 347 -12.80 39.62 25.12
N ALA A 348 -12.72 40.57 24.19
CA ALA A 348 -13.78 41.55 23.97
C ALA A 348 -14.98 40.92 23.24
N PRO A 349 -16.20 41.46 23.44
CA PRO A 349 -17.32 41.12 22.59
C PRO A 349 -17.09 41.64 21.16
N THR A 350 -17.62 40.91 20.17
CA THR A 350 -17.58 41.30 18.75
C THR A 350 -18.80 42.14 18.37
N ASP A 351 -18.59 43.09 17.47
CA ASP A 351 -19.61 43.90 16.78
C ASP A 351 -20.24 43.18 15.58
N LEU A 352 -19.68 42.04 15.14
CA LEU A 352 -20.10 41.33 13.94
C LEU A 352 -21.40 40.55 14.18
N SER A 353 -22.47 40.96 13.51
CA SER A 353 -23.76 40.26 13.55
C SER A 353 -23.68 38.89 12.85
N PRO A 354 -24.14 37.79 13.48
CA PRO A 354 -24.19 36.46 12.84
C PRO A 354 -24.94 36.43 11.51
N LEU A 355 -25.97 37.27 11.35
CA LEU A 355 -26.70 37.42 10.09
C LEU A 355 -25.81 37.94 8.97
N ARG A 356 -24.96 38.93 9.27
CA ARG A 356 -24.00 39.47 8.31
C ARG A 356 -22.96 38.43 7.90
N VAL A 357 -22.56 37.54 8.82
CA VAL A 357 -21.66 36.41 8.52
C VAL A 357 -22.31 35.47 7.50
N ILE A 358 -23.55 35.04 7.74
CA ILE A 358 -24.27 34.13 6.84
C ILE A 358 -24.43 34.78 5.45
N GLN A 359 -24.89 36.02 5.39
CA GLN A 359 -25.07 36.76 4.14
C GLN A 359 -23.74 36.94 3.39
N GLY A 360 -22.68 37.34 4.09
CA GLY A 360 -21.35 37.55 3.49
C GLY A 360 -20.75 36.26 2.94
N VAL A 361 -20.94 35.12 3.63
CA VAL A 361 -20.50 33.81 3.11
C VAL A 361 -21.34 33.39 1.91
N GLU A 362 -22.66 33.60 1.89
CA GLU A 362 -23.51 33.32 0.73
C GLU A 362 -23.15 34.18 -0.48
N GLU A 363 -22.90 35.48 -0.27
CA GLU A 363 -22.44 36.40 -1.31
C GLU A 363 -21.09 35.97 -1.87
N LEU A 364 -20.13 35.63 -1.01
CA LEU A 364 -18.83 35.12 -1.44
C LEU A 364 -18.99 33.84 -2.26
N VAL A 365 -19.79 32.87 -1.80
CA VAL A 365 -20.03 31.60 -2.52
C VAL A 365 -20.56 31.82 -3.93
N LYS A 366 -21.42 32.84 -4.15
CA LYS A 366 -21.93 33.20 -5.48
C LYS A 366 -20.85 33.79 -6.40
N LYS A 367 -19.89 34.52 -5.83
CA LYS A 367 -18.76 35.11 -6.57
C LYS A 367 -17.68 34.09 -6.95
N LEU A 368 -17.59 32.97 -6.23
CA LEU A 368 -16.68 31.88 -6.55
C LEU A 368 -17.17 31.11 -7.80
N VAL A 369 -16.79 31.61 -8.97
CA VAL A 369 -17.16 31.07 -10.28
C VAL A 369 -15.95 30.48 -10.99
N ILE A 370 -16.04 29.21 -11.36
CA ILE A 370 -15.05 28.50 -12.19
C ILE A 370 -15.66 28.20 -13.57
N VAL A 371 -16.95 27.84 -13.60
CA VAL A 371 -17.69 27.63 -14.85
C VAL A 371 -18.60 28.85 -15.08
N PRO A 372 -18.25 29.76 -15.99
CA PRO A 372 -19.16 30.85 -16.35
C PRO A 372 -20.33 30.31 -17.17
N GLY A 373 -21.55 30.73 -16.84
CA GLY A 373 -22.77 30.39 -17.58
C GLY A 373 -24.04 30.54 -16.74
N GLU A 374 -25.14 30.93 -17.40
CA GLU A 374 -26.47 31.05 -16.79
C GLU A 374 -27.37 29.83 -17.06
N ASP A 375 -26.93 28.93 -17.93
CA ASP A 375 -27.63 27.70 -18.23
C ASP A 375 -27.58 26.72 -17.05
N HIS A 376 -28.62 25.90 -16.94
CA HIS A 376 -28.76 24.94 -15.84
C HIS A 376 -27.55 23.99 -15.74
N LEU A 377 -26.94 23.60 -16.86
CA LEU A 377 -25.80 22.70 -16.87
C LEU A 377 -24.54 23.38 -16.32
N SER A 378 -24.25 24.62 -16.74
CA SER A 378 -23.12 25.39 -16.23
C SER A 378 -23.23 25.69 -14.74
N ILE A 379 -24.43 26.00 -14.25
CA ILE A 379 -24.68 26.23 -12.82
C ILE A 379 -24.36 24.97 -12.02
N GLN A 380 -24.84 23.81 -12.47
CA GLN A 380 -24.55 22.52 -11.83
C GLN A 380 -23.06 22.18 -11.89
N ALA A 381 -22.39 22.43 -13.03
CA ALA A 381 -20.97 22.18 -13.20
C ALA A 381 -20.13 23.07 -12.26
N ASN A 382 -20.50 24.34 -12.11
CA ASN A 382 -19.85 25.25 -11.17
C ASN A 382 -20.05 24.80 -9.72
N GLU A 383 -21.25 24.36 -9.36
CA GLU A 383 -21.54 23.83 -8.02
C GLU A 383 -20.67 22.61 -7.70
N ASN A 384 -20.54 21.67 -8.64
CA ASN A 384 -19.72 20.48 -8.46
C ASN A 384 -18.22 20.83 -8.33
N ALA A 385 -17.68 21.69 -9.21
CA ALA A 385 -16.26 22.05 -9.21
C ALA A 385 -15.83 22.78 -7.92
N THR A 386 -16.73 23.58 -7.34
CA THR A 386 -16.44 24.39 -6.15
C THR A 386 -16.93 23.76 -4.84
N PHE A 387 -17.64 22.62 -4.90
CA PHE A 387 -18.33 22.03 -3.75
C PHE A 387 -17.40 21.83 -2.53
N LEU A 388 -16.21 21.28 -2.76
CA LEU A 388 -15.27 20.97 -1.70
C LEU A 388 -14.74 22.24 -1.01
N PHE A 389 -14.40 23.26 -1.80
CA PHE A 389 -13.95 24.56 -1.28
C PHE A 389 -15.08 25.31 -0.56
N ARG A 390 -16.30 25.30 -1.11
CA ARG A 390 -17.50 25.89 -0.47
C ARG A 390 -17.80 25.22 0.87
N SER A 391 -17.69 23.90 0.93
CA SER A 391 -17.86 23.15 2.18
C SER A 391 -16.81 23.52 3.23
N LEU A 392 -15.56 23.72 2.82
CA LEU A 392 -14.50 24.20 3.72
C LEU A 392 -14.78 25.63 4.20
N LEU A 393 -15.19 26.51 3.30
CA LEU A 393 -15.50 27.92 3.58
C LEU A 393 -16.63 28.03 4.61
N ARG A 394 -17.77 27.36 4.37
CA ARG A 394 -18.91 27.32 5.28
C ARG A 394 -18.53 26.73 6.64
N ALA A 395 -17.76 25.65 6.63
CA ALA A 395 -17.31 25.04 7.88
C ALA A 395 -16.30 25.90 8.64
N THR A 396 -15.55 26.75 7.96
CA THR A 396 -14.53 27.60 8.59
C THR A 396 -15.13 28.91 9.09
N LEU A 397 -15.94 29.55 8.26
CA LEU A 397 -16.60 30.83 8.51
C LEU A 397 -18.03 30.69 9.06
N CYS A 398 -18.33 29.58 9.74
CA CYS A 398 -19.61 29.40 10.40
C CYS A 398 -19.84 30.48 11.46
N SER A 399 -21.06 31.01 11.55
CA SER A 399 -21.47 32.06 12.48
C SER A 399 -20.94 31.83 13.91
N LYS A 400 -21.09 30.61 14.42
CA LYS A 400 -20.59 30.20 15.74
C LYS A 400 -19.08 30.29 15.88
N ARG A 401 -18.33 29.79 14.91
CA ARG A 401 -16.86 29.76 14.97
C ARG A 401 -16.28 31.16 14.84
N VAL A 402 -16.85 31.97 13.96
CA VAL A 402 -16.49 33.38 13.80
C VAL A 402 -16.73 34.15 15.11
N ALA A 403 -17.85 33.91 15.79
CA ALA A 403 -18.18 34.57 17.04
C ALA A 403 -17.40 34.04 18.27
N GLU A 404 -17.20 32.73 18.40
CA GLU A 404 -16.57 32.12 19.57
C GLU A 404 -15.04 32.00 19.46
N GLU A 405 -14.55 31.46 18.34
CA GLU A 405 -13.13 31.12 18.15
C GLU A 405 -12.33 32.31 17.64
N PHE A 406 -12.84 33.00 16.61
CA PHE A 406 -12.05 34.02 15.89
C PHE A 406 -12.31 35.46 16.35
N ARG A 407 -13.54 35.75 16.83
CA ARG A 407 -14.02 37.05 17.30
C ARG A 407 -13.74 38.22 16.34
N LEU A 408 -13.91 37.99 15.05
CA LEU A 408 -13.65 39.01 14.03
C LEU A 408 -14.59 40.22 14.22
N SER A 409 -14.09 41.41 13.91
CA SER A 409 -14.93 42.60 13.76
C SER A 409 -15.57 42.64 12.37
N THR A 410 -16.54 43.54 12.17
CA THR A 410 -17.19 43.72 10.87
C THR A 410 -16.18 44.06 9.76
N GLU A 411 -15.29 45.03 10.02
CA GLU A 411 -14.23 45.42 9.08
C GLU A 411 -13.26 44.26 8.77
N ALA A 412 -12.84 43.52 9.80
CA ALA A 412 -11.92 42.39 9.64
C ALA A 412 -12.54 41.25 8.82
N PHE A 413 -13.85 41.03 8.98
CA PHE A 413 -14.60 40.03 8.22
C PHE A 413 -14.77 40.44 6.76
N GLU A 414 -15.10 41.69 6.47
CA GLU A 414 -15.23 42.17 5.08
C GLU A 414 -13.88 42.13 4.34
N TRP A 415 -12.79 42.51 5.01
CA TRP A 415 -11.44 42.35 4.48
C TRP A 415 -11.12 40.89 4.15
N LEU A 416 -11.46 39.96 5.07
CA LEU A 416 -11.22 38.53 4.87
C LEU A 416 -11.99 38.00 3.65
N LEU A 417 -13.26 38.37 3.47
CA LEU A 417 -14.05 37.93 2.31
C LEU A 417 -13.44 38.44 1.00
N GLY A 418 -13.02 39.70 0.95
CA GLY A 418 -12.37 40.29 -0.24
C GLY A 418 -11.04 39.63 -0.58
N GLU A 419 -10.24 39.29 0.43
CA GLU A 419 -8.96 38.58 0.20
C GLU A 419 -9.21 37.14 -0.29
N ILE A 420 -10.19 36.41 0.28
CA ILE A 420 -10.53 35.06 -0.20
C ILE A 420 -10.98 35.09 -1.66
N GLU A 421 -11.84 36.04 -2.01
CA GLU A 421 -12.30 36.25 -3.39
C GLU A 421 -11.12 36.48 -4.34
N THR A 422 -10.22 37.40 -3.98
CA THR A 422 -9.07 37.76 -4.81
C THR A 422 -8.12 36.58 -5.00
N ARG A 423 -7.77 35.88 -3.91
CA ARG A 423 -6.85 34.74 -3.95
C ARG A 423 -7.42 33.53 -4.69
N PHE A 424 -8.73 33.33 -4.61
CA PHE A 424 -9.39 32.24 -5.33
C PHE A 424 -9.39 32.47 -6.84
N HIS A 425 -9.64 33.71 -7.28
CA HIS A 425 -9.53 34.04 -8.70
C HIS A 425 -8.09 33.92 -9.21
N GLN A 426 -7.09 34.27 -8.39
CA GLN A 426 -5.67 34.09 -8.75
C GLN A 426 -5.26 32.62 -8.88
N SER A 427 -5.93 31.70 -8.18
CA SER A 427 -5.61 30.28 -8.21
C SER A 427 -6.22 29.52 -9.39
N GLN A 428 -6.95 30.18 -10.29
CA GLN A 428 -7.58 29.51 -11.44
C GLN A 428 -6.52 29.15 -12.49
N GLY A 429 -6.68 27.97 -13.11
CA GLY A 429 -5.80 27.52 -14.19
C GLY A 429 -5.88 28.47 -15.39
N GLN A 430 -4.72 28.88 -15.91
CA GLN A 430 -4.67 29.89 -16.97
C GLN A 430 -4.92 29.24 -18.35
N PRO A 431 -5.85 29.77 -19.16
CA PRO A 431 -6.00 29.32 -20.54
C PRO A 431 -4.70 29.45 -21.34
N GLY A 432 -4.40 28.43 -22.15
CA GLY A 432 -3.14 28.31 -22.89
C GLY A 432 -2.02 27.62 -22.12
N GLU A 433 -2.23 27.26 -20.86
CA GLU A 433 -1.25 26.51 -20.09
C GLU A 433 -1.10 25.06 -20.61
N MET A 434 0.14 24.64 -20.83
CA MET A 434 0.50 23.31 -21.36
C MET A 434 0.48 22.25 -20.27
N VAL A 435 -0.69 22.01 -19.70
CA VAL A 435 -0.90 21.12 -18.54
C VAL A 435 -0.46 19.68 -18.78
N GLY A 436 -0.51 19.18 -20.01
CA GLY A 436 -0.05 17.83 -20.32
C GLY A 436 1.46 17.66 -20.18
N ALA A 437 2.23 18.64 -20.65
CA ALA A 437 3.68 18.64 -20.47
C ALA A 437 4.08 18.80 -19.00
N LEU A 438 3.38 19.66 -18.27
CA LEU A 438 3.58 19.85 -16.83
C LEU A 438 3.28 18.56 -16.03
N ALA A 439 2.16 17.90 -16.32
CA ALA A 439 1.78 16.64 -15.69
C ALA A 439 2.78 15.52 -16.02
N ALA A 440 3.24 15.43 -17.29
CA ALA A 440 4.26 14.48 -17.70
C ALA A 440 5.55 14.64 -16.90
N GLN A 441 6.01 15.89 -16.75
CA GLN A 441 7.22 16.20 -16.02
C GLN A 441 7.09 15.93 -14.52
N SER A 442 5.96 16.32 -13.94
CA SER A 442 5.65 16.12 -12.53
C SER A 442 5.51 14.64 -12.15
N LEU A 443 5.16 13.78 -13.11
CA LEU A 443 5.12 12.33 -12.89
C LEU A 443 6.49 11.67 -13.07
N GLY A 444 7.29 12.09 -14.05
CA GLY A 444 8.55 11.42 -14.34
C GLY A 444 9.75 11.89 -13.52
N GLU A 445 9.78 13.13 -13.01
CA GLU A 445 10.85 13.55 -12.08
C GLU A 445 10.85 12.69 -10.80
N PRO A 446 9.73 12.44 -10.11
CA PRO A 446 9.72 11.55 -8.95
C PRO A 446 10.14 10.12 -9.29
N ALA A 447 9.83 9.62 -10.49
CA ALA A 447 10.26 8.30 -10.93
C ALA A 447 11.80 8.20 -11.04
N THR A 448 12.48 9.28 -11.45
CA THR A 448 13.95 9.35 -11.40
C THR A 448 14.47 9.38 -9.96
N GLN A 449 13.80 10.07 -9.03
CA GLN A 449 14.19 10.09 -7.62
C GLN A 449 14.00 8.74 -6.92
N MET A 450 12.93 7.99 -7.25
CA MET A 450 12.72 6.63 -6.75
C MET A 450 13.88 5.70 -7.12
N THR A 451 14.47 5.92 -8.29
CA THR A 451 15.66 5.21 -8.76
C THR A 451 16.89 5.58 -7.93
N LEU A 452 17.15 6.87 -7.75
CA LEU A 452 18.33 7.36 -7.03
C LEU A 452 18.30 6.96 -5.54
N ASN A 453 17.12 7.01 -4.92
CA ASN A 453 16.95 6.63 -3.52
C ASN A 453 17.15 5.13 -3.28
N THR A 454 17.10 4.27 -4.31
CA THR A 454 17.37 2.83 -4.15
C THR A 454 18.77 2.60 -3.56
N PHE A 455 19.77 3.45 -3.87
CA PHE A 455 21.10 3.34 -3.28
C PHE A 455 21.14 3.50 -1.77
N HIS A 456 20.36 4.44 -1.23
CA HIS A 456 20.34 4.71 0.21
C HIS A 456 19.63 3.60 0.99
N TYR A 457 18.83 2.78 0.30
CA TYR A 457 18.13 1.63 0.86
C TYR A 457 18.72 0.28 0.42
N ALA A 458 19.77 0.27 -0.40
CA ALA A 458 20.48 -0.95 -0.80
C ALA A 458 21.03 -1.64 0.46
N GLY A 459 20.66 -2.91 0.66
CA GLY A 459 20.99 -3.66 1.87
C GLY A 459 19.94 -3.61 3.00
N VAL A 460 18.93 -2.74 2.96
CA VAL A 460 17.86 -2.74 3.98
C VAL A 460 16.63 -3.48 3.44
N SER A 461 16.31 -4.62 4.04
CA SER A 461 15.19 -5.50 3.63
C SER A 461 13.82 -4.93 4.01
N ALA A 462 13.54 -3.69 3.62
CA ALA A 462 12.23 -3.07 3.76
C ALA A 462 11.48 -3.24 2.42
N LYS A 463 10.74 -4.36 2.29
CA LYS A 463 9.76 -4.66 1.23
C LYS A 463 10.22 -4.39 -0.22
N ASN A 464 10.55 -5.45 -0.96
CA ASN A 464 10.61 -5.54 -2.43
C ASN A 464 10.48 -4.19 -3.17
N VAL A 465 11.58 -3.41 -3.16
CA VAL A 465 11.76 -2.11 -3.82
C VAL A 465 11.76 -2.26 -5.37
N THR A 466 11.42 -3.45 -5.87
CA THR A 466 11.16 -3.74 -7.29
C THR A 466 9.85 -3.14 -7.82
N LEU A 467 9.02 -2.52 -6.98
CA LEU A 467 7.69 -1.99 -7.34
C LEU A 467 7.67 -0.55 -7.86
N GLY A 468 8.79 0.16 -7.95
CA GLY A 468 8.78 1.54 -8.45
C GLY A 468 8.74 1.60 -9.99
N VAL A 469 9.90 1.83 -10.58
CA VAL A 469 10.05 2.02 -12.04
C VAL A 469 9.60 0.80 -12.86
N PRO A 470 9.92 -0.46 -12.50
CA PRO A 470 9.42 -1.62 -13.25
C PRO A 470 7.90 -1.71 -13.27
N ARG A 471 7.22 -1.34 -12.17
CA ARG A 471 5.75 -1.30 -12.11
C ARG A 471 5.18 -0.17 -12.93
N LEU A 472 5.75 1.03 -12.81
CA LEU A 472 5.38 2.18 -13.64
C LEU A 472 5.48 1.85 -15.13
N LYS A 473 6.55 1.15 -15.52
CA LYS A 473 6.74 0.63 -16.89
C LYS A 473 5.65 -0.37 -17.29
N GLU A 474 5.26 -1.29 -16.41
CA GLU A 474 4.16 -2.24 -16.67
C GLU A 474 2.82 -1.52 -16.86
N ILE A 475 2.53 -0.51 -16.05
CA ILE A 475 1.28 0.28 -16.11
C ILE A 475 1.23 1.08 -17.40
N ILE A 476 2.28 1.86 -17.70
CA ILE A 476 2.35 2.69 -18.92
C ILE A 476 2.31 1.83 -20.19
N ASN A 477 2.85 0.62 -20.16
CA ASN A 477 2.82 -0.30 -21.29
C ASN A 477 1.53 -1.11 -21.39
N ILE A 478 0.66 -1.07 -20.37
CA ILE A 478 -0.54 -1.91 -20.27
C ILE A 478 -0.16 -3.38 -20.53
N SER A 479 0.82 -3.88 -19.77
CA SER A 479 1.33 -5.25 -19.96
C SER A 479 0.24 -6.29 -19.70
N LYS A 480 -0.02 -7.17 -20.68
CA LYS A 480 -0.98 -8.28 -20.55
C LYS A 480 -0.55 -9.33 -19.51
N ARG A 481 0.75 -9.42 -19.22
CA ARG A 481 1.34 -10.37 -18.27
C ARG A 481 2.21 -9.60 -17.28
N PRO A 482 1.62 -8.97 -16.24
CA PRO A 482 2.41 -8.31 -15.21
C PRO A 482 3.24 -9.34 -14.42
N LYS A 483 4.40 -8.95 -13.90
CA LYS A 483 5.29 -9.88 -13.17
C LYS A 483 4.69 -10.34 -11.83
N THR A 484 3.90 -9.49 -11.19
CA THR A 484 3.31 -9.77 -9.86
C THR A 484 1.81 -9.45 -9.87
N PRO A 485 0.98 -10.26 -10.58
CA PRO A 485 -0.47 -10.10 -10.49
C PRO A 485 -0.90 -10.39 -9.05
N SER A 486 -1.59 -9.44 -8.44
CA SER A 486 -2.11 -9.58 -7.09
C SER A 486 -3.54 -9.06 -7.00
N LEU A 487 -4.33 -9.67 -6.13
CA LEU A 487 -5.72 -9.28 -5.87
C LEU A 487 -5.92 -9.21 -4.36
N THR A 488 -6.51 -8.12 -3.89
CA THR A 488 -6.93 -7.99 -2.49
C THR A 488 -8.43 -8.23 -2.40
N VAL A 489 -8.82 -9.31 -1.73
CA VAL A 489 -10.23 -9.69 -1.54
C VAL A 489 -10.65 -9.36 -0.10
N PHE A 490 -11.67 -8.52 0.05
CA PHE A 490 -12.24 -8.20 1.35
C PHE A 490 -13.39 -9.16 1.68
N LEU A 491 -13.34 -9.76 2.87
CA LEU A 491 -14.38 -10.67 3.35
C LEU A 491 -15.60 -9.90 3.88
N MET A 492 -16.75 -10.57 3.91
CA MET A 492 -18.02 -10.01 4.41
C MET A 492 -18.58 -10.85 5.56
N GLY A 493 -19.40 -10.23 6.41
CA GLY A 493 -20.14 -10.92 7.47
C GLY A 493 -19.22 -11.53 8.55
N ALA A 494 -19.54 -12.74 8.98
CA ALA A 494 -18.78 -13.45 10.02
C ALA A 494 -17.35 -13.81 9.58
N ALA A 495 -17.15 -14.15 8.31
CA ALA A 495 -15.83 -14.50 7.77
C ALA A 495 -14.83 -13.33 7.83
N ALA A 496 -15.29 -12.09 7.92
CA ALA A 496 -14.41 -10.92 8.10
C ALA A 496 -13.86 -10.77 9.53
N ARG A 497 -14.51 -11.40 10.52
CA ARG A 497 -14.15 -11.28 11.95
C ARG A 497 -13.49 -12.53 12.50
N ASP A 498 -13.68 -13.66 11.84
CA ASP A 498 -13.30 -14.99 12.29
C ASP A 498 -12.23 -15.59 11.37
N ALA A 499 -11.09 -15.96 11.94
CA ALA A 499 -9.95 -16.49 11.20
C ALA A 499 -10.23 -17.87 10.61
N GLU A 500 -11.03 -18.72 11.27
CA GLU A 500 -11.33 -20.06 10.75
C GLU A 500 -12.22 -19.99 9.51
N LYS A 501 -13.27 -19.16 9.57
CA LYS A 501 -14.15 -18.92 8.42
C LYS A 501 -13.43 -18.21 7.28
N ALA A 502 -12.46 -17.35 7.60
CA ALA A 502 -11.58 -16.77 6.59
C ALA A 502 -10.69 -17.83 5.93
N LYS A 503 -10.20 -18.83 6.69
CA LYS A 503 -9.46 -19.98 6.14
C LYS A 503 -10.33 -20.80 5.18
N ASP A 504 -11.62 -20.99 5.48
CA ASP A 504 -12.55 -21.67 4.56
C ASP A 504 -12.65 -20.95 3.20
N VAL A 505 -12.72 -19.62 3.22
CA VAL A 505 -12.74 -18.82 1.99
C VAL A 505 -11.38 -18.92 1.27
N LEU A 506 -10.27 -18.94 2.00
CA LEU A 506 -8.94 -19.11 1.43
C LEU A 506 -8.83 -20.43 0.66
N CYS A 507 -9.24 -21.55 1.27
CA CYS A 507 -9.18 -22.88 0.63
C CYS A 507 -10.02 -22.92 -0.66
N ARG A 508 -11.17 -22.24 -0.69
CA ARG A 508 -12.04 -22.15 -1.87
C ARG A 508 -11.48 -21.29 -3.00
N LEU A 509 -10.53 -20.39 -2.71
CA LEU A 509 -9.92 -19.50 -3.71
C LEU A 509 -8.61 -20.08 -4.24
N GLU A 510 -7.78 -20.67 -3.37
CA GLU A 510 -6.47 -21.20 -3.75
C GLU A 510 -6.62 -22.42 -4.68
N HIS A 511 -6.13 -22.28 -5.91
CA HIS A 511 -6.08 -23.38 -6.87
C HIS A 511 -5.30 -24.57 -6.31
N THR A 512 -5.98 -25.70 -6.18
CA THR A 512 -5.43 -26.94 -5.68
C THR A 512 -5.63 -28.04 -6.70
N THR A 513 -4.52 -28.52 -7.24
CA THR A 513 -4.47 -29.73 -8.09
C THR A 513 -4.11 -30.95 -7.26
N LEU A 514 -4.36 -32.14 -7.83
CA LEU A 514 -4.01 -33.41 -7.21
C LEU A 514 -2.51 -33.48 -6.88
N ARG A 515 -1.64 -32.96 -7.75
CA ARG A 515 -0.19 -32.85 -7.51
C ARG A 515 0.18 -32.12 -6.22
N LYS A 516 -0.62 -31.15 -5.76
CA LYS A 516 -0.31 -30.44 -4.51
C LYS A 516 -0.57 -31.33 -3.29
N VAL A 517 -1.47 -32.31 -3.35
CA VAL A 517 -1.86 -33.17 -2.21
C VAL A 517 -1.23 -34.57 -2.26
N THR A 518 -0.82 -35.04 -3.44
CA THR A 518 -0.14 -36.34 -3.61
C THR A 518 1.26 -36.35 -3.02
N ALA A 519 1.56 -37.42 -2.27
CA ALA A 519 2.88 -37.77 -1.77
C ALA A 519 3.68 -38.58 -2.81
N ASN A 520 3.10 -39.66 -3.32
CA ASN A 520 3.67 -40.49 -4.38
C ASN A 520 2.56 -41.09 -5.26
N THR A 521 2.96 -41.55 -6.45
CA THR A 521 2.14 -42.33 -7.38
C THR A 521 2.91 -43.57 -7.79
N ALA A 522 2.21 -44.69 -7.91
CA ALA A 522 2.80 -45.96 -8.31
C ALA A 522 1.81 -46.76 -9.16
N ILE A 523 2.30 -47.36 -10.24
CA ILE A 523 1.51 -48.26 -11.09
C ILE A 523 1.90 -49.69 -10.75
N TYR A 524 0.91 -50.49 -10.38
CA TYR A 524 1.04 -51.91 -10.07
C TYR A 524 0.32 -52.74 -11.12
N TYR A 525 0.85 -53.94 -11.38
CA TYR A 525 0.12 -54.98 -12.08
C TYR A 525 -0.55 -55.88 -11.04
N ASP A 526 -1.86 -55.79 -10.91
CA ASP A 526 -2.68 -56.42 -9.88
C ASP A 526 -3.82 -57.22 -10.55
N PRO A 527 -3.52 -58.48 -10.99
CA PRO A 527 -4.35 -59.22 -11.94
C PRO A 527 -5.71 -59.67 -11.38
N ASP A 528 -5.83 -59.77 -10.06
CA ASP A 528 -7.09 -60.07 -9.38
C ASP A 528 -7.63 -58.77 -8.75
N PRO A 529 -8.87 -58.35 -9.04
CA PRO A 529 -9.48 -57.21 -8.37
C PRO A 529 -9.79 -57.45 -6.89
N GLN A 530 -10.04 -58.71 -6.49
CA GLN A 530 -10.44 -59.06 -5.13
C GLN A 530 -9.24 -59.37 -4.22
N ASN A 531 -8.20 -59.97 -4.78
CA ASN A 531 -6.94 -60.24 -4.07
C ASN A 531 -5.87 -59.27 -4.55
N THR A 532 -5.25 -58.57 -3.61
CA THR A 532 -4.34 -57.48 -3.94
C THR A 532 -2.89 -57.86 -3.62
N VAL A 533 -1.96 -57.51 -4.52
CA VAL A 533 -0.51 -57.72 -4.30
C VAL A 533 0.05 -56.83 -3.16
N VAL A 534 -0.59 -55.70 -2.87
CA VAL A 534 -0.24 -54.76 -1.79
C VAL A 534 -0.93 -55.14 -0.48
N ALA A 535 -0.19 -55.77 0.44
CA ALA A 535 -0.72 -56.24 1.72
C ALA A 535 -1.42 -55.15 2.57
N GLU A 536 -0.95 -53.89 2.50
CA GLU A 536 -1.53 -52.76 3.24
C GLU A 536 -2.96 -52.41 2.80
N ASP A 537 -3.30 -52.70 1.54
CA ASP A 537 -4.57 -52.28 0.95
C ASP A 537 -5.64 -53.38 1.02
N GLN A 538 -5.26 -54.60 1.42
CA GLN A 538 -6.14 -55.79 1.41
C GLN A 538 -7.38 -55.62 2.29
N GLU A 539 -7.24 -54.96 3.44
CA GLU A 539 -8.31 -54.79 4.42
C GLU A 539 -9.48 -53.98 3.84
N PHE A 540 -9.22 -52.83 3.23
CA PHE A 540 -10.29 -51.98 2.69
C PHE A 540 -10.79 -52.47 1.33
N VAL A 541 -9.94 -53.13 0.53
CA VAL A 541 -10.35 -53.74 -0.74
C VAL A 541 -11.37 -54.86 -0.50
N ASN A 542 -11.16 -55.68 0.53
CA ASN A 542 -12.11 -56.72 0.92
C ASN A 542 -13.46 -56.11 1.30
N VAL A 543 -13.47 -55.07 2.14
CA VAL A 543 -14.69 -54.38 2.56
C VAL A 543 -15.44 -53.76 1.38
N TYR A 544 -14.73 -53.20 0.40
CA TYR A 544 -15.35 -52.61 -0.79
C TYR A 544 -16.03 -53.65 -1.68
N TYR A 545 -15.41 -54.82 -1.86
CA TYR A 545 -15.93 -55.89 -2.72
C TYR A 545 -16.82 -56.93 -2.00
N GLU A 546 -17.08 -56.77 -0.70
CA GLU A 546 -18.05 -57.59 0.05
C GLU A 546 -19.50 -57.41 -0.49
N MET A 547 -19.81 -56.25 -1.08
CA MET A 547 -21.06 -55.98 -1.82
C MET A 547 -20.74 -55.28 -3.15
N PRO A 548 -20.48 -56.03 -4.24
CA PRO A 548 -20.07 -55.43 -5.51
C PRO A 548 -21.27 -54.81 -6.24
N ASP A 549 -21.16 -53.52 -6.58
CA ASP A 549 -22.17 -52.77 -7.36
C ASP A 549 -22.07 -53.01 -8.88
N PHE A 550 -21.01 -53.68 -9.35
CA PHE A 550 -20.70 -53.93 -10.77
C PHE A 550 -19.93 -55.24 -10.96
N ASP A 551 -19.87 -55.74 -12.20
CA ASP A 551 -19.17 -57.00 -12.54
C ASP A 551 -17.64 -56.79 -12.47
N PRO A 552 -16.92 -57.49 -11.56
CA PRO A 552 -15.47 -57.35 -11.39
C PRO A 552 -14.64 -57.75 -12.62
N THR A 553 -15.23 -58.49 -13.57
CA THR A 553 -14.54 -58.94 -14.79
C THR A 553 -14.26 -57.82 -15.80
N ARG A 554 -14.89 -56.65 -15.64
CA ARG A 554 -14.75 -55.49 -16.53
C ARG A 554 -13.54 -54.60 -16.20
N ILE A 555 -12.80 -54.91 -15.15
CA ILE A 555 -11.74 -54.06 -14.62
C ILE A 555 -10.38 -54.45 -15.21
N SER A 556 -9.58 -53.46 -15.62
CA SER A 556 -8.20 -53.69 -16.05
C SER A 556 -7.32 -54.27 -14.93
N PRO A 557 -6.36 -55.16 -15.26
CA PRO A 557 -5.38 -55.68 -14.29
C PRO A 557 -4.33 -54.64 -13.88
N TRP A 558 -4.25 -53.49 -14.56
CA TRP A 558 -3.34 -52.41 -14.18
C TRP A 558 -4.00 -51.46 -13.18
N LEU A 559 -3.28 -51.19 -12.09
CA LEU A 559 -3.73 -50.37 -10.97
C LEU A 559 -2.84 -49.15 -10.81
N LEU A 560 -3.43 -47.95 -10.82
CA LEU A 560 -2.77 -46.72 -10.38
C LEU A 560 -3.07 -46.47 -8.91
N ARG A 561 -2.04 -46.52 -8.07
CA ARG A 561 -2.11 -46.23 -6.63
C ARG A 561 -1.54 -44.84 -6.37
N ILE A 562 -2.32 -43.98 -5.73
CA ILE A 562 -1.94 -42.62 -5.34
C ILE A 562 -1.97 -42.53 -3.82
N GLU A 563 -0.84 -42.18 -3.22
CA GLU A 563 -0.75 -41.92 -1.78
C GLU A 563 -0.85 -40.40 -1.53
N LEU A 564 -1.74 -39.99 -0.64
CA LEU A 564 -2.02 -38.59 -0.34
C LEU A 564 -1.41 -38.17 1.00
N ASP A 565 -0.88 -36.95 1.06
CA ASP A 565 -0.28 -36.38 2.27
C ASP A 565 -1.36 -35.82 3.23
N ARG A 566 -1.50 -36.46 4.39
CA ARG A 566 -2.48 -36.09 5.43
C ARG A 566 -2.37 -34.64 5.88
N LYS A 567 -1.15 -34.10 5.98
CA LYS A 567 -0.93 -32.72 6.42
C LYS A 567 -1.55 -31.74 5.43
N ARG A 568 -1.35 -31.99 4.13
CA ARG A 568 -1.87 -31.14 3.05
C ARG A 568 -3.37 -31.28 2.87
N MET A 569 -3.91 -32.48 3.06
CA MET A 569 -5.36 -32.74 3.05
C MET A 569 -6.06 -31.95 4.16
N THR A 570 -5.51 -32.00 5.38
CA THR A 570 -6.06 -31.28 6.55
C THR A 570 -5.97 -29.77 6.38
N ASP A 571 -4.82 -29.25 5.92
CA ASP A 571 -4.63 -27.81 5.73
C ASP A 571 -5.60 -27.21 4.71
N LYS A 572 -5.99 -28.00 3.71
CA LYS A 572 -6.91 -27.61 2.64
C LYS A 572 -8.36 -28.00 2.88
N LYS A 573 -8.66 -28.69 3.98
CA LYS A 573 -10.00 -29.20 4.32
C LYS A 573 -10.62 -30.02 3.17
N LEU A 574 -9.83 -30.93 2.60
CA LEU A 574 -10.26 -31.90 1.60
C LEU A 574 -10.52 -33.24 2.27
N THR A 575 -11.56 -33.96 1.81
CA THR A 575 -11.85 -35.34 2.21
C THR A 575 -11.62 -36.28 1.03
N MET A 576 -11.38 -37.57 1.29
CA MET A 576 -11.19 -38.57 0.24
C MET A 576 -12.41 -38.70 -0.68
N GLU A 577 -13.61 -38.61 -0.12
CA GLU A 577 -14.89 -38.61 -0.86
C GLU A 577 -14.95 -37.50 -1.91
N GLN A 578 -14.59 -36.26 -1.53
CA GLN A 578 -14.60 -35.11 -2.46
C GLN A 578 -13.62 -35.30 -3.62
N ILE A 579 -12.47 -35.94 -3.37
CA ILE A 579 -11.47 -36.21 -4.40
C ILE A 579 -12.00 -37.29 -5.35
N ALA A 580 -12.54 -38.38 -4.82
CA ALA A 580 -13.11 -39.46 -5.62
C ALA A 580 -14.27 -38.98 -6.49
N GLU A 581 -15.19 -38.18 -5.94
CA GLU A 581 -16.29 -37.58 -6.69
C GLU A 581 -15.79 -36.69 -7.83
N LYS A 582 -14.73 -35.90 -7.61
CA LYS A 582 -14.11 -35.07 -8.66
C LYS A 582 -13.45 -35.88 -9.76
N ILE A 583 -12.83 -37.01 -9.41
CA ILE A 583 -12.21 -37.92 -10.38
C ILE A 583 -13.30 -38.57 -11.24
N ASN A 584 -14.33 -39.13 -10.61
CA ASN A 584 -15.45 -39.75 -11.33
C ASN A 584 -16.21 -38.74 -12.18
N ALA A 585 -16.38 -37.49 -11.71
CA ALA A 585 -17.00 -36.43 -12.51
C ALA A 585 -16.15 -35.97 -13.70
N GLY A 586 -14.82 -36.07 -13.61
CA GLY A 586 -13.88 -35.65 -14.66
C GLY A 586 -13.69 -36.69 -15.76
N PHE A 587 -13.66 -37.98 -15.40
CA PHE A 587 -13.38 -39.09 -16.32
C PHE A 587 -14.58 -40.01 -16.58
N GLY A 588 -15.74 -39.75 -15.95
CA GLY A 588 -16.95 -40.53 -16.17
C GLY A 588 -16.85 -41.96 -15.62
N ASP A 589 -17.51 -42.90 -16.31
CA ASP A 589 -17.56 -44.33 -15.97
C ASP A 589 -16.35 -45.13 -16.52
N ASP A 590 -15.40 -44.45 -17.18
CA ASP A 590 -14.21 -45.07 -17.78
C ASP A 590 -13.16 -45.44 -16.70
N LEU A 591 -13.24 -44.81 -15.53
CA LEU A 591 -12.34 -45.05 -14.40
C LEU A 591 -13.14 -45.49 -13.17
N ASN A 592 -12.73 -46.59 -12.56
CA ASN A 592 -13.21 -46.98 -11.25
C ASN A 592 -12.20 -46.52 -10.18
N CYS A 593 -12.70 -45.76 -9.20
CA CYS A 593 -11.92 -45.14 -8.14
C CYS A 593 -12.32 -45.72 -6.77
N ILE A 594 -11.39 -46.39 -6.12
CA ILE A 594 -11.53 -46.93 -4.75
C ILE A 594 -10.65 -46.10 -3.83
N PHE A 595 -11.18 -45.72 -2.68
CA PHE A 595 -10.46 -44.94 -1.69
C PHE A 595 -10.66 -45.56 -0.30
N ASN A 596 -9.74 -45.27 0.61
CA ASN A 596 -9.89 -45.67 2.00
C ASN A 596 -10.41 -44.52 2.87
N ASP A 597 -10.88 -44.85 4.08
CA ASP A 597 -11.45 -43.89 5.02
C ASP A 597 -10.41 -42.86 5.51
N ASP A 598 -10.84 -41.63 5.79
CA ASP A 598 -10.01 -40.51 6.29
C ASP A 598 -9.36 -40.82 7.66
N ASN A 599 -9.86 -41.86 8.34
CA ASN A 599 -9.32 -42.38 9.60
C ASN A 599 -8.08 -43.28 9.43
N ALA A 600 -7.82 -43.79 8.22
CA ALA A 600 -6.69 -44.67 7.94
C ALA A 600 -5.34 -43.98 8.16
N GLU A 601 -4.29 -44.78 8.45
CA GLU A 601 -2.94 -44.25 8.68
C GLU A 601 -2.34 -43.63 7.42
N LYS A 602 -2.49 -44.31 6.28
CA LYS A 602 -2.14 -43.79 4.95
C LYS A 602 -3.41 -43.49 4.19
N LEU A 603 -3.47 -42.35 3.50
CA LEU A 603 -4.58 -42.02 2.62
C LEU A 603 -4.25 -42.51 1.21
N VAL A 604 -5.00 -43.49 0.73
CA VAL A 604 -4.70 -44.22 -0.51
C VAL A 604 -5.90 -44.17 -1.44
N LEU A 605 -5.63 -43.83 -2.69
CA LEU A 605 -6.59 -43.85 -3.78
C LEU A 605 -6.11 -44.86 -4.84
N ARG A 606 -7.02 -45.71 -5.30
CA ARG A 606 -6.80 -46.77 -6.26
C ARG A 606 -7.67 -46.52 -7.48
N ILE A 607 -7.04 -46.40 -8.64
CA ILE A 607 -7.74 -46.14 -9.90
C ILE A 607 -7.45 -47.29 -10.84
N ARG A 608 -8.52 -47.86 -11.41
CA ARG A 608 -8.44 -48.88 -12.46
C ARG A 608 -9.30 -48.44 -13.64
N ILE A 609 -8.91 -48.85 -14.84
CA ILE A 609 -9.68 -48.58 -16.07
C ILE A 609 -10.82 -49.59 -16.18
N MET A 610 -12.01 -49.13 -16.53
CA MET A 610 -13.15 -49.96 -16.86
C MET A 610 -13.19 -50.20 -18.37
N ASN A 611 -13.23 -51.45 -18.78
CA ASN A 611 -13.42 -51.81 -20.19
C ASN A 611 -14.91 -51.77 -20.52
N SER A 612 -15.31 -50.90 -21.45
CA SER A 612 -16.66 -50.85 -22.02
C SER A 612 -16.82 -51.90 -23.13
N GLU A 613 -17.95 -52.63 -23.12
CA GLU A 613 -18.22 -53.71 -24.09
C GLU A 613 -18.45 -53.23 -25.54
N ASP A 614 -18.60 -51.91 -25.76
CA ASP A 614 -18.88 -51.32 -27.08
C ASP A 614 -17.70 -51.38 -28.06
N SER A 615 -16.49 -51.70 -27.59
CA SER A 615 -15.29 -51.80 -28.43
C SER A 615 -15.11 -53.16 -29.13
N LYS A 616 -16.02 -54.12 -28.94
CA LYS A 616 -15.98 -55.43 -29.64
C LYS A 616 -16.61 -55.46 -31.03
N PHE A 617 -17.27 -54.38 -31.49
CA PHE A 617 -18.00 -54.37 -32.77
C PHE A 617 -17.43 -53.44 -33.86
N GLN A 618 -16.26 -52.82 -33.64
CA GLN A 618 -15.53 -52.12 -34.70
C GLN A 618 -14.04 -52.48 -34.62
N ASP A 619 -13.65 -53.60 -35.22
CA ASP A 619 -12.24 -53.90 -35.50
C ASP A 619 -12.19 -54.94 -36.64
N GLU A 620 -12.29 -54.49 -37.89
CA GLU A 620 -11.61 -55.19 -39.01
C GLU A 620 -10.71 -54.28 -39.86
N GLU A 621 -10.80 -52.95 -39.79
CA GLU A 621 -9.90 -52.08 -40.55
C GLU A 621 -9.60 -50.77 -39.79
N GLU A 622 -8.61 -50.80 -38.89
CA GLU A 622 -7.62 -49.72 -38.67
C GLU A 622 -6.66 -50.09 -37.51
N GLN A 623 -5.64 -50.90 -37.83
CA GLN A 623 -4.43 -51.00 -37.00
C GLN A 623 -3.67 -49.68 -37.08
N VAL A 624 -4.01 -48.72 -36.21
CA VAL A 624 -3.12 -47.61 -35.83
C VAL A 624 -3.20 -47.44 -34.32
N ASP A 625 -2.17 -47.94 -33.63
CA ASP A 625 -1.81 -47.70 -32.23
C ASP A 625 -2.88 -47.91 -31.15
N LYS A 626 -3.18 -49.17 -30.81
CA LYS A 626 -3.62 -49.48 -29.43
C LYS A 626 -2.45 -49.14 -28.50
N MET A 627 -2.44 -47.93 -27.93
CA MET A 627 -1.52 -47.56 -26.85
C MET A 627 -1.59 -48.67 -25.79
N GLU A 628 -0.43 -49.20 -25.39
CA GLU A 628 -0.37 -50.18 -24.30
C GLU A 628 -1.01 -49.55 -23.04
N ASP A 629 -1.83 -50.33 -22.33
CA ASP A 629 -2.64 -49.86 -21.19
C ASP A 629 -1.79 -49.15 -20.11
N ASP A 630 -0.52 -49.51 -19.97
CA ASP A 630 0.44 -48.89 -19.05
C ASP A 630 0.88 -47.48 -19.50
N VAL A 631 1.06 -47.27 -20.81
CA VAL A 631 1.35 -45.95 -21.40
C VAL A 631 0.14 -45.04 -21.27
N PHE A 632 -1.06 -45.60 -21.47
CA PHE A 632 -2.32 -44.86 -21.28
C PHE A 632 -2.52 -44.46 -19.81
N LEU A 633 -2.26 -45.36 -18.85
CA LEU A 633 -2.30 -45.04 -17.41
C LEU A 633 -1.29 -43.98 -17.00
N ARG A 634 -0.08 -43.99 -17.57
CA ARG A 634 0.90 -42.91 -17.33
C ARG A 634 0.45 -41.56 -17.90
N CYS A 635 -0.26 -41.57 -19.04
CA CYS A 635 -0.84 -40.37 -19.61
C CYS A 635 -1.95 -39.81 -18.72
N ILE A 636 -2.84 -40.69 -18.25
CA ILE A 636 -3.90 -40.35 -17.27
C ILE A 636 -3.29 -39.82 -15.99
N GLU A 637 -2.28 -40.48 -15.43
CA GLU A 637 -1.57 -40.03 -14.23
C GLU A 637 -1.03 -38.61 -14.39
N ALA A 638 -0.33 -38.32 -15.49
CA ALA A 638 0.22 -36.99 -15.75
C ALA A 638 -0.89 -35.92 -15.85
N ASN A 639 -1.97 -36.24 -16.57
CA ASN A 639 -3.13 -35.35 -16.76
C ASN A 639 -3.88 -35.10 -15.44
N MET A 640 -4.16 -36.15 -14.67
CA MET A 640 -4.80 -36.07 -13.35
C MET A 640 -3.99 -35.22 -12.37
N LEU A 641 -2.67 -35.33 -12.41
CA LEU A 641 -1.80 -34.55 -11.52
C LEU A 641 -1.72 -33.07 -11.92
N SER A 642 -1.71 -32.73 -13.22
CA SER A 642 -1.55 -31.34 -13.68
C SER A 642 -2.87 -30.57 -13.81
N ASP A 643 -3.89 -31.18 -14.39
CA ASP A 643 -5.04 -30.44 -14.94
C ASP A 643 -6.29 -30.58 -14.06
N MET A 644 -6.36 -31.63 -13.23
CA MET A 644 -7.51 -31.85 -12.37
C MET A 644 -7.57 -30.85 -11.21
N THR A 645 -8.60 -30.01 -11.24
CA THR A 645 -8.94 -29.04 -10.20
C THR A 645 -9.75 -29.71 -9.09
N LEU A 646 -9.15 -29.84 -7.89
CA LEU A 646 -9.89 -30.32 -6.72
C LEU A 646 -10.77 -29.20 -6.14
N GLN A 647 -10.13 -28.05 -5.85
CA GLN A 647 -10.77 -26.84 -5.34
C GLN A 647 -9.99 -25.59 -5.81
N GLY A 648 -10.62 -24.43 -5.74
CA GLY A 648 -9.99 -23.15 -6.09
C GLY A 648 -10.23 -22.68 -7.52
N ILE A 649 -9.66 -21.53 -7.85
CA ILE A 649 -9.77 -20.89 -9.17
C ILE A 649 -8.40 -20.97 -9.84
N GLU A 650 -8.30 -21.58 -11.03
CA GLU A 650 -7.04 -21.87 -11.74
C GLU A 650 -6.03 -20.72 -11.80
N ALA A 651 -6.50 -19.50 -12.03
CA ALA A 651 -5.64 -18.31 -12.10
C ALA A 651 -4.98 -17.91 -10.76
N ILE A 652 -5.48 -18.42 -9.63
CA ILE A 652 -5.08 -18.03 -8.28
C ILE A 652 -4.20 -19.12 -7.67
N THR A 653 -2.88 -18.96 -7.78
CA THR A 653 -1.92 -19.99 -7.35
C THR A 653 -1.67 -20.03 -5.84
N LYS A 654 -1.65 -18.87 -5.18
CA LYS A 654 -1.38 -18.70 -3.75
C LYS A 654 -2.25 -17.60 -3.17
N VAL A 655 -2.74 -17.81 -1.96
CA VAL A 655 -3.57 -16.85 -1.22
C VAL A 655 -2.95 -16.63 0.16
N TYR A 656 -2.92 -15.37 0.60
CA TYR A 656 -2.39 -14.99 1.92
C TYR A 656 -3.47 -14.30 2.74
N MET A 657 -3.55 -14.65 4.02
CA MET A 657 -4.36 -13.93 4.99
C MET A 657 -3.52 -12.90 5.71
N HIS A 658 -4.02 -11.68 5.78
CA HIS A 658 -3.43 -10.64 6.60
C HIS A 658 -4.54 -9.81 7.23
N LEU A 659 -4.32 -9.35 8.46
CA LEU A 659 -5.17 -8.34 9.06
C LEU A 659 -4.86 -7.00 8.39
N PRO A 660 -5.86 -6.33 7.79
CA PRO A 660 -5.62 -5.04 7.16
C PRO A 660 -5.22 -4.03 8.25
N THR A 661 -4.04 -3.42 8.10
CA THR A 661 -3.54 -2.37 9.02
C THR A 661 -4.26 -1.03 8.84
N THR A 662 -5.02 -0.89 7.76
CA THR A 662 -5.82 0.28 7.41
C THR A 662 -7.23 -0.17 7.07
N ASP A 663 -8.23 0.61 7.48
CA ASP A 663 -9.65 0.38 7.25
C ASP A 663 -10.04 0.68 5.78
N ASN A 664 -9.28 0.12 4.83
CA ASN A 664 -9.42 0.35 3.40
C ASN A 664 -10.62 -0.40 2.84
N LYS A 665 -11.82 0.07 3.17
CA LYS A 665 -13.11 -0.45 2.69
C LYS A 665 -13.41 -0.10 1.23
N LYS A 666 -12.41 0.10 0.36
CA LYS A 666 -12.69 0.34 -1.06
C LYS A 666 -12.90 -1.00 -1.77
N ARG A 667 -14.17 -1.34 -1.94
CA ARG A 667 -14.64 -2.28 -2.97
C ARG A 667 -14.47 -1.59 -4.33
N ILE A 668 -13.49 -2.02 -5.13
CA ILE A 668 -13.49 -1.67 -6.55
C ILE A 668 -14.17 -2.83 -7.26
N LEU A 669 -15.45 -2.66 -7.58
CA LEU A 669 -16.11 -3.49 -8.59
C LEU A 669 -15.54 -3.02 -9.93
N LEU A 670 -14.75 -3.87 -10.60
CA LEU A 670 -14.12 -3.60 -11.90
C LEU A 670 -15.12 -3.65 -13.07
N LEU A 671 -16.33 -3.12 -12.88
CA LEU A 671 -17.36 -3.08 -13.91
C LEU A 671 -17.33 -1.69 -14.58
N GLY A 672 -16.66 -1.61 -15.73
CA GLY A 672 -16.69 -0.44 -16.61
C GLY A 672 -15.39 0.39 -16.64
N ILE A 673 -15.30 1.26 -17.64
CA ILE A 673 -14.11 2.07 -17.92
C ILE A 673 -13.75 3.04 -16.78
N GLU A 674 -14.76 3.56 -16.06
CA GLU A 674 -14.54 4.50 -14.94
C GLU A 674 -13.93 3.80 -13.72
N ALA A 675 -14.26 2.53 -13.50
CA ALA A 675 -13.62 1.72 -12.47
C ALA A 675 -12.15 1.46 -12.81
N VAL A 676 -11.83 1.25 -14.09
CA VAL A 676 -10.46 1.09 -14.58
C VAL A 676 -9.67 2.39 -14.39
N ARG A 677 -10.25 3.56 -14.71
CA ARG A 677 -9.62 4.86 -14.46
C ARG A 677 -9.20 5.02 -13.00
N LYS A 678 -10.10 4.76 -12.05
CA LYS A 678 -9.82 4.82 -10.60
C LYS A 678 -8.80 3.77 -10.14
N ALA A 679 -8.75 2.62 -10.80
CA ALA A 679 -7.76 1.59 -10.50
C ALA A 679 -6.36 2.03 -10.95
N VAL A 680 -6.24 2.63 -12.14
CA VAL A 680 -4.97 3.17 -12.67
C VAL A 680 -4.46 4.33 -11.83
N GLU A 681 -5.33 5.20 -11.31
CA GLU A 681 -4.92 6.31 -10.42
C GLU A 681 -4.44 5.82 -9.04
N LYS A 682 -4.96 4.67 -8.58
CA LYS A 682 -4.59 4.09 -7.29
C LYS A 682 -3.24 3.34 -7.34
N GLU A 683 -2.94 2.73 -8.48
CA GLU A 683 -1.69 2.01 -8.76
C GLU A 683 -0.55 2.97 -9.08
#